data_AF-A0A2E7UPT0-F1
#
_entry.id   AF-A0A2E7UPT0-F1
#
_cell.length_a   1.000
_cell.length_b   1.000
_cell.length_c   1.000
_cell.angle_alpha   90.00
_cell.angle_beta   90.00
_cell.angle_gamma   90.00
#
_symmetry.space_group_name_H-M   'P 1'
#
loop_
_entity.id
_entity.type
_entity.pdbx_description
1 polymer ?
#
loop_
_entity_poly.entity_id
_entity_poly.type
_entity_poly.pdbx_seq_one_letter_code
_entity_poly.pdbx_strand_id
1 'polypeptide(L)'
;MNMTDSPKPSSWLQIMAKYTLWPMVLLISIVFVRMAILDGWSEAVVMGVLAMGCLSLCHGLEAVLPFEGRPRDRKEDRLDYLNVFMTELFAQGLFRGVIFLSGVVLGTALSRRPELGLWQAAGLDQLPWVVEFMLAMVLIDLPLYWQHRWMHTLRGLWSVHTVHHSSQRLAAISGIRNHLLSPLMTASVSLAFGALGPSVDLFVAVHAWIVVKGWLQHANIDLRTPGFDLLFPTPRLHRFHHSRDPAESARNFGILTTVWDHMPWHRFPFLGRFMAFQHATWFAPQGRLAPAGYGSDLADCGAEESALATWWRHTKHPVAVWRELPWVPRMVRSMGWPVGVVGAVLLAHRLVVVGLGPGLVAAVVAALGVAWAGALQWLHPMDSHGHASHPEQDGGWTLDLLHLGLSEGVGHAVAQAGLSLAGLWLAGMVTMDGGLVPWTLLGLDGLPLLVQLAMAMLLLDLGLYWQHRLFHEIPPLWETHQVHHAVRSYGPTRAARHHPLSPIVTTAVWMGFALLGAPVEVFAMAQAFAATNGAMQHCGADLRIGRLDAVFAGPSTHRWHHARDLHDRNFGPNLTVWDQVPWHRLPLVGSLLRIQHTTFFRGAEPGPARIGLEEPLVSSSESALVNWFHQVVNPFRPLVLGAIRWLSFPVLVGGVGMGAFVAIARSVPVPLVVLLALLGVVLVNVGLERVIPFRESWASDRAETQTDLVHLFLSGLAPHVIVAALISLGAGISGVGLASVVGNMGLWHRLGLTGLPVVAQVCLTVVLLDFCLYWHHRVMHEVPFLWPIHEVHHAPETMTGTRVLRNHPVGPLLTNLFVVVLGALGMEPTVFVAAQAISLTVGILQHSNADLRLGWLDQVFCGPRMHRWHHSAAEAEWDHNFGSITTLWDRVPWHWTPLRPLLRLRRVSLLLPRDRVAPDALGITEPIHVESYHPPVLRWLRHARHPFRRAA
;
A
#
# COMPACT_ATOMS: atom_id res chain seq x y z
N MET A 1 29.81 42.33 7.13
CA MET A 1 29.44 41.69 8.42
C MET A 1 30.46 42.13 9.46
N ASN A 2 30.02 42.70 10.59
CA ASN A 2 30.89 43.09 11.71
C ASN A 2 31.51 41.85 12.37
N MET A 3 32.84 41.79 12.40
CA MET A 3 33.64 40.76 13.08
C MET A 3 33.94 41.20 14.53
N THR A 4 33.00 41.09 15.47
CA THR A 4 33.24 41.53 16.87
C THR A 4 32.92 40.50 17.96
N ASP A 5 32.59 39.25 17.63
CA ASP A 5 32.53 38.18 18.64
C ASP A 5 33.76 37.27 18.51
N SER A 6 34.65 37.34 19.49
CA SER A 6 35.79 36.43 19.61
C SER A 6 35.28 35.01 19.85
N PRO A 7 35.65 34.01 19.01
CA PRO A 7 35.19 32.64 19.18
C PRO A 7 35.77 32.05 20.47
N LYS A 8 34.94 31.33 21.24
CA LYS A 8 35.38 30.51 22.38
C LYS A 8 36.58 29.62 21.96
N PRO A 9 37.60 29.44 22.82
CA PRO A 9 38.75 28.60 22.48
C PRO A 9 38.26 27.17 22.16
N SER A 10 38.56 26.71 20.95
CA SER A 10 38.19 25.37 20.51
C SER A 10 38.99 24.33 21.30
N SER A 11 38.35 23.25 21.77
CA SER A 11 39.09 22.15 22.41
C SER A 11 40.01 21.45 21.40
N TRP A 12 41.05 20.75 21.87
CA TRP A 12 41.94 19.99 20.98
C TRP A 12 41.18 18.96 20.12
N LEU A 13 40.13 18.34 20.69
CA LEU A 13 39.22 17.45 19.96
C LEU A 13 38.45 18.17 18.85
N GLN A 14 37.98 19.39 19.11
CA GLN A 14 37.33 20.20 18.08
C GLN A 14 38.31 20.54 16.96
N ILE A 15 39.53 20.96 17.29
CA ILE A 15 40.56 21.26 16.29
C ILE A 15 40.85 20.02 15.42
N MET A 16 41.10 18.86 16.02
CA MET A 16 41.32 17.61 15.29
C MET A 16 40.15 17.30 14.34
N ALA A 17 38.92 17.39 14.84
CA ALA A 17 37.71 17.16 14.06
C ALA A 17 37.57 18.10 12.85
N LYS A 18 38.01 19.38 12.95
CA LYS A 18 37.94 20.31 11.81
C LYS A 18 38.78 19.85 10.61
N TYR A 19 39.88 19.13 10.84
CA TYR A 19 40.84 18.75 9.79
C TYR A 19 40.69 17.30 9.32
N THR A 20 40.27 16.37 10.18
CA THR A 20 40.27 14.92 9.85
C THR A 20 38.90 14.34 9.56
N LEU A 21 37.83 14.95 10.05
CA LEU A 21 36.51 14.33 10.05
C LEU A 21 35.95 14.08 8.65
N TRP A 22 36.17 15.02 7.73
CA TRP A 22 35.65 14.92 6.37
C TRP A 22 36.21 13.72 5.58
N PRO A 23 37.55 13.59 5.41
CA PRO A 23 38.11 12.42 4.72
C PRO A 23 37.84 11.12 5.47
N MET A 24 37.76 11.13 6.81
CA MET A 24 37.42 9.95 7.60
C MET A 24 35.99 9.47 7.34
N VAL A 25 34.98 10.35 7.37
CA VAL A 25 33.58 9.96 7.14
C VAL A 25 33.40 9.40 5.73
N LEU A 26 34.04 10.01 4.73
CA LEU A 26 33.99 9.53 3.35
C LEU A 26 34.66 8.17 3.20
N LEU A 27 35.86 7.98 3.77
CA LEU A 27 36.57 6.71 3.74
C LEU A 27 35.80 5.60 4.46
N ILE A 28 35.29 5.88 5.66
CA ILE A 28 34.47 4.93 6.44
C ILE A 28 33.20 4.55 5.67
N SER A 29 32.54 5.53 5.03
CA SER A 29 31.33 5.27 4.24
C SER A 29 31.62 4.36 3.05
N ILE A 30 32.74 4.57 2.34
CA ILE A 30 33.14 3.70 1.21
C ILE A 30 33.47 2.29 1.68
N VAL A 31 34.27 2.16 2.75
CA VAL A 31 34.64 0.84 3.31
C VAL A 31 33.39 0.11 3.79
N PHE A 32 32.48 0.81 4.47
CA PHE A 32 31.21 0.26 4.92
C PHE A 32 30.37 -0.25 3.74
N VAL A 33 30.18 0.55 2.69
CA VAL A 33 29.39 0.14 1.51
C VAL A 33 29.95 -1.13 0.90
N ARG A 34 31.26 -1.15 0.67
CA ARG A 34 31.91 -2.28 0.04
C ARG A 34 31.81 -3.54 0.89
N MET A 35 32.10 -3.45 2.20
CA MET A 35 32.00 -4.59 3.11
C MET A 35 30.57 -5.09 3.24
N ALA A 36 29.59 -4.19 3.40
CA ALA A 36 28.18 -4.57 3.53
C ALA A 36 27.67 -5.29 2.27
N ILE A 37 28.02 -4.81 1.08
CA ILE A 37 27.65 -5.49 -0.18
C ILE A 37 28.35 -6.85 -0.30
N LEU A 38 29.64 -6.94 0.04
CA LEU A 38 30.38 -8.21 0.04
C LEU A 38 29.80 -9.23 1.04
N ASP A 39 29.26 -8.75 2.17
CA ASP A 39 28.55 -9.54 3.18
C ASP A 39 27.09 -9.84 2.81
N GLY A 40 26.65 -9.46 1.60
CA GLY A 40 25.33 -9.80 1.06
C GLY A 40 24.18 -8.89 1.51
N TRP A 41 24.47 -7.69 2.03
CA TRP A 41 23.42 -6.73 2.35
C TRP A 41 22.79 -6.19 1.07
N SER A 42 21.47 -6.01 1.08
CA SER A 42 20.80 -5.35 -0.04
C SER A 42 21.23 -3.89 -0.16
N GLU A 43 21.37 -3.41 -1.38
CA GLU A 43 21.82 -2.06 -1.73
C GLU A 43 20.91 -0.98 -1.12
N ALA A 44 19.61 -1.24 -1.08
CA ALA A 44 18.62 -0.36 -0.47
C ALA A 44 18.86 -0.15 1.04
N VAL A 45 19.17 -1.23 1.77
CA VAL A 45 19.48 -1.16 3.20
C VAL A 45 20.78 -0.41 3.43
N VAL A 46 21.83 -0.68 2.63
CA VAL A 46 23.12 0.03 2.73
C VAL A 46 22.93 1.53 2.54
N MET A 47 22.20 1.94 1.50
CA MET A 47 21.93 3.35 1.21
C MET A 47 21.07 4.01 2.28
N GLY A 48 20.05 3.32 2.80
CA GLY A 48 19.20 3.82 3.88
C GLY A 48 19.97 4.07 5.18
N VAL A 49 20.79 3.10 5.60
CA VAL A 49 21.64 3.21 6.79
C VAL A 49 22.63 4.38 6.64
N LEU A 50 23.27 4.51 5.48
CA LEU A 50 24.20 5.61 5.22
C LEU A 50 23.52 6.98 5.25
N ALA A 51 22.37 7.13 4.58
CA ALA A 51 21.67 8.40 4.53
C ALA A 51 21.22 8.86 5.93
N MET A 52 20.62 7.95 6.71
CA MET A 52 20.21 8.25 8.09
C MET A 52 21.42 8.52 8.98
N GLY A 53 22.45 7.69 8.92
CA GLY A 53 23.66 7.85 9.73
C GLY A 53 24.40 9.15 9.42
N CYS A 54 24.53 9.51 8.14
CA CYS A 54 25.18 10.75 7.71
C CYS A 54 24.37 11.98 8.14
N LEU A 55 23.03 11.95 8.01
CA LEU A 55 22.17 13.03 8.47
C LEU A 55 22.26 13.23 9.98
N SER A 56 22.18 12.15 10.76
CA SER A 56 22.32 12.19 12.22
C SER A 56 23.69 12.72 12.64
N LEU A 57 24.75 12.29 11.94
CA LEU A 57 26.10 12.78 12.16
C LEU A 57 26.20 14.29 11.86
N CYS A 58 25.70 14.74 10.72
CA CYS A 58 25.71 16.16 10.36
C CYS A 58 24.95 17.00 11.40
N HIS A 59 23.77 16.56 11.84
CA HIS A 59 23.02 17.24 12.90
C HIS A 59 23.80 17.35 14.22
N GLY A 60 24.45 16.26 14.63
CA GLY A 60 25.30 16.27 15.82
C GLY A 60 26.47 17.24 15.68
N LEU A 61 27.12 17.26 14.52
CA LEU A 61 28.27 18.11 14.25
C LEU A 61 27.90 19.59 14.11
N GLU A 62 26.75 19.91 13.53
CA GLU A 62 26.23 21.29 13.48
C GLU A 62 25.97 21.87 14.87
N ALA A 63 25.66 21.02 15.85
CA ALA A 63 25.48 21.43 17.25
C ALA A 63 26.83 21.64 17.98
N VAL A 64 27.85 20.86 17.64
CA VAL A 64 29.15 20.83 18.36
C VAL A 64 30.22 21.71 17.71
N LEU A 65 30.18 21.88 16.38
CA LEU A 65 31.16 22.57 15.55
C LEU A 65 30.48 23.51 14.52
N PRO A 66 29.59 24.44 14.94
CA PRO A 66 28.90 25.31 14.00
C PRO A 66 29.88 26.25 13.30
N PHE A 67 29.73 26.41 11.98
CA PHE A 67 30.42 27.49 11.25
C PHE A 67 29.77 28.86 11.52
N GLU A 68 28.44 28.94 11.36
CA GLU A 68 27.67 30.11 11.76
C GLU A 68 27.02 29.87 13.14
N GLY A 69 27.27 30.78 14.09
CA GLY A 69 26.73 30.72 15.46
C GLY A 69 25.27 31.16 15.61
N ARG A 70 24.51 31.29 14.51
CA ARG A 70 23.11 31.74 14.54
C ARG A 70 22.18 30.63 15.09
N PRO A 71 21.25 30.96 16.01
CA PRO A 71 20.23 30.03 16.49
C PRO A 71 19.41 29.42 15.33
N ARG A 72 18.93 28.18 15.47
CA ARG A 72 18.04 27.57 14.47
C ARG A 72 16.67 28.26 14.47
N ASP A 73 16.18 28.63 13.30
CA ASP A 73 14.80 29.08 13.12
C ASP A 73 13.90 27.86 12.88
N ARG A 74 12.97 27.62 13.81
CA ARG A 74 12.00 26.52 13.72
C ARG A 74 11.10 26.60 12.49
N LYS A 75 10.83 27.80 11.96
CA LYS A 75 10.01 27.96 10.75
C LYS A 75 10.77 27.50 9.51
N GLU A 76 12.03 27.90 9.36
CA GLU A 76 12.89 27.50 8.24
C GLU A 76 13.17 25.99 8.27
N ASP A 77 13.52 25.44 9.45
CA ASP A 77 13.70 24.00 9.65
C ASP A 77 12.44 23.21 9.24
N ARG A 78 11.23 23.66 9.64
CA ARG A 78 9.97 22.98 9.28
C ARG A 78 9.72 22.97 7.78
N LEU A 79 10.10 24.05 7.07
CA LEU A 79 9.97 24.14 5.62
C LEU A 79 10.97 23.22 4.92
N ASP A 80 12.19 23.12 5.44
CA ASP A 80 13.17 22.15 4.95
C ASP A 80 12.69 20.72 5.19
N TYR A 81 12.25 20.36 6.40
CA TYR A 81 11.70 19.03 6.66
C TYR A 81 10.49 18.69 5.79
N LEU A 82 9.61 19.66 5.51
CA LEU A 82 8.47 19.44 4.61
C LEU A 82 8.92 19.28 3.16
N ASN A 83 9.86 20.12 2.67
CA ASN A 83 10.39 19.99 1.32
C ASN A 83 11.13 18.66 1.14
N VAL A 84 11.93 18.26 2.13
CA VAL A 84 12.63 16.98 2.20
C VAL A 84 11.64 15.84 2.25
N PHE A 85 10.61 15.90 3.09
CA PHE A 85 9.57 14.87 3.13
C PHE A 85 8.87 14.75 1.79
N MET A 86 8.46 15.87 1.18
CA MET A 86 7.79 15.87 -0.13
C MET A 86 8.71 15.40 -1.25
N THR A 87 9.96 15.86 -1.28
CA THR A 87 10.93 15.52 -2.34
C THR A 87 11.47 14.12 -2.16
N GLU A 88 11.81 13.68 -0.96
CA GLU A 88 12.34 12.34 -0.69
C GLU A 88 11.24 11.27 -0.75
N LEU A 89 10.05 11.49 -0.17
CA LEU A 89 8.95 10.51 -0.28
C LEU A 89 8.46 10.36 -1.73
N PHE A 90 8.28 11.48 -2.44
CA PHE A 90 7.77 11.47 -3.82
C PHE A 90 8.85 11.08 -4.83
N ALA A 91 10.05 11.64 -4.74
CA ALA A 91 11.12 11.32 -5.69
C ALA A 91 11.75 9.95 -5.40
N GLN A 92 12.02 9.55 -4.14
CA GLN A 92 12.61 8.22 -3.90
C GLN A 92 11.60 7.08 -4.06
N GLY A 93 10.35 7.27 -3.61
CA GLY A 93 9.34 6.22 -3.66
C GLY A 93 8.87 5.88 -5.08
N LEU A 94 8.74 6.87 -5.97
CA LEU A 94 8.09 6.67 -7.28
C LEU A 94 9.06 6.64 -8.47
N PHE A 95 10.14 7.44 -8.46
CA PHE A 95 10.98 7.62 -9.66
C PHE A 95 12.47 7.37 -9.45
N ARG A 96 13.10 7.98 -8.45
CA ARG A 96 14.53 7.81 -8.16
C ARG A 96 14.84 6.41 -7.63
N GLY A 97 13.97 5.82 -6.81
CA GLY A 97 14.09 4.42 -6.40
C GLY A 97 13.99 3.48 -7.59
N VAL A 98 12.98 3.67 -8.45
CA VAL A 98 12.82 2.87 -9.69
C VAL A 98 14.00 3.06 -10.64
N ILE A 99 14.46 4.29 -10.88
CA ILE A 99 15.58 4.60 -11.79
C ILE A 99 16.91 4.11 -11.21
N PHE A 100 17.16 4.29 -9.91
CA PHE A 100 18.35 3.78 -9.24
C PHE A 100 18.38 2.25 -9.24
N LEU A 101 17.29 1.60 -8.84
CA LEU A 101 17.16 0.15 -8.90
C LEU A 101 17.26 -0.35 -10.35
N SER A 102 16.73 0.38 -11.33
CA SER A 102 16.92 0.07 -12.75
C SER A 102 18.38 0.15 -13.15
N GLY A 103 19.12 1.14 -12.66
CA GLY A 103 20.57 1.26 -12.84
C GLY A 103 21.35 0.10 -12.20
N VAL A 104 21.01 -0.28 -10.96
CA VAL A 104 21.60 -1.45 -10.26
C VAL A 104 21.32 -2.73 -11.04
N VAL A 105 20.08 -2.95 -11.44
CA VAL A 105 19.67 -4.16 -12.15
C VAL A 105 20.30 -4.21 -13.54
N LEU A 106 20.32 -3.10 -14.27
CA LEU A 106 20.97 -3.00 -15.57
C LEU A 106 22.49 -3.22 -15.46
N GLY A 107 23.15 -2.61 -14.47
CA GLY A 107 24.56 -2.86 -14.20
C GLY A 107 24.84 -4.32 -13.83
N THR A 108 24.00 -4.93 -13.00
CA THR A 108 24.08 -6.37 -12.65
C THR A 108 23.94 -7.24 -13.89
N ALA A 109 22.98 -6.90 -14.74
CA ALA A 109 22.69 -7.63 -15.96
C ALA A 109 23.84 -7.52 -16.98
N LEU A 110 24.39 -6.32 -17.17
CA LEU A 110 25.52 -6.06 -18.09
C LEU A 110 26.85 -6.61 -17.56
N SER A 111 27.09 -6.55 -16.25
CA SER A 111 28.30 -7.13 -15.64
C SER A 111 28.35 -8.67 -15.75
N ARG A 112 27.19 -9.33 -15.87
CA ARG A 112 27.10 -10.77 -16.18
C ARG A 112 27.25 -11.08 -17.68
N ARG A 113 27.23 -10.05 -18.53
CA ARG A 113 27.23 -10.13 -20.01
C ARG A 113 28.29 -9.17 -20.56
N PRO A 114 29.59 -9.40 -20.27
CA PRO A 114 30.68 -8.46 -20.58
C PRO A 114 30.78 -8.10 -22.06
N GLU A 115 30.26 -8.95 -22.96
CA GLU A 115 30.18 -8.67 -24.40
C GLU A 115 29.22 -7.52 -24.77
N LEU A 116 28.33 -7.12 -23.85
CA LEU A 116 27.35 -6.04 -24.03
C LEU A 116 27.69 -4.77 -23.23
N GLY A 117 28.61 -4.84 -22.26
CA GLY A 117 28.94 -3.73 -21.37
C GLY A 117 30.09 -2.86 -21.89
N LEU A 118 29.87 -1.55 -21.97
CA LEU A 118 30.91 -0.60 -22.39
C LEU A 118 32.05 -0.49 -21.36
N TRP A 119 31.75 -0.71 -20.08
CA TRP A 119 32.71 -0.67 -18.98
C TRP A 119 33.74 -1.79 -19.08
N GLN A 120 33.25 -3.02 -19.32
CA GLN A 120 34.08 -4.21 -19.54
C GLN A 120 34.81 -4.15 -20.88
N ALA A 121 34.15 -3.68 -21.94
CA ALA A 121 34.79 -3.53 -23.26
C ALA A 121 35.99 -2.55 -23.22
N ALA A 122 35.94 -1.55 -22.34
CA ALA A 122 37.04 -0.61 -22.11
C ALA A 122 38.10 -1.13 -21.12
N GLY A 123 37.92 -2.32 -20.53
CA GLY A 123 38.83 -2.93 -19.55
C GLY A 123 38.91 -2.19 -18.23
N LEU A 124 37.90 -1.38 -17.88
CA LEU A 124 37.92 -0.57 -16.65
C LEU A 124 37.73 -1.41 -15.39
N ASP A 125 37.02 -2.53 -15.51
CA ASP A 125 36.77 -3.52 -14.46
C ASP A 125 38.03 -4.29 -14.03
N GLN A 126 39.11 -4.20 -14.80
CA GLN A 126 40.40 -4.83 -14.49
C GLN A 126 41.31 -3.94 -13.64
N LEU A 127 40.93 -2.68 -13.43
CA LEU A 127 41.71 -1.75 -12.63
C LEU A 127 41.62 -2.12 -11.13
N PRO A 128 42.63 -1.78 -10.31
CA PRO A 128 42.47 -1.85 -8.87
C PRO A 128 41.24 -1.03 -8.47
N TRP A 129 40.34 -1.61 -7.67
CA TRP A 129 39.03 -1.04 -7.36
C TRP A 129 39.05 0.44 -6.94
N VAL A 130 40.08 0.87 -6.19
CA VAL A 130 40.22 2.29 -5.79
C VAL A 130 40.49 3.19 -6.99
N VAL A 131 41.29 2.74 -7.97
CA VAL A 131 41.56 3.45 -9.22
C VAL A 131 40.30 3.49 -10.09
N GLU A 132 39.61 2.35 -10.19
CA GLU A 132 38.33 2.25 -10.90
C GLU A 132 37.28 3.21 -10.30
N PHE A 133 37.15 3.24 -8.97
CA PHE A 133 36.27 4.14 -8.24
C PHE A 133 36.58 5.61 -8.49
N MET A 134 37.85 6.01 -8.41
CA MET A 134 38.26 7.40 -8.67
C MET A 134 38.00 7.80 -10.12
N LEU A 135 38.24 6.89 -11.08
CA LEU A 135 37.94 7.13 -12.48
C LEU A 135 36.43 7.27 -12.71
N ALA A 136 35.63 6.38 -12.12
CA ALA A 136 34.17 6.43 -12.19
C ALA A 136 33.62 7.75 -11.65
N MET A 137 34.16 8.25 -10.54
CA MET A 137 33.80 9.57 -10.00
C MET A 137 34.08 10.69 -11.02
N VAL A 138 35.26 10.73 -11.63
CA VAL A 138 35.60 11.77 -12.62
C VAL A 138 34.69 11.69 -13.85
N LEU A 139 34.41 10.47 -14.34
CA LEU A 139 33.59 10.24 -15.53
C LEU A 139 32.13 10.63 -15.32
N ILE A 140 31.52 10.22 -14.21
CA ILE A 140 30.12 10.57 -13.90
C ILE A 140 29.98 12.04 -13.48
N ASP A 141 31.02 12.65 -12.93
CA ASP A 141 31.00 14.07 -12.55
C ASP A 141 30.98 15.00 -13.75
N LEU A 142 31.47 14.59 -14.93
CA LEU A 142 31.45 15.44 -16.12
C LEU A 142 30.01 15.83 -16.56
N PRO A 143 29.07 14.91 -16.78
CA PRO A 143 27.69 15.27 -17.09
C PRO A 143 27.02 15.99 -15.92
N LEU A 144 27.33 15.64 -14.66
CA LEU A 144 26.80 16.33 -13.47
C LEU A 144 27.28 17.79 -13.38
N TYR A 145 28.55 18.04 -13.69
CA TYR A 145 29.16 19.36 -13.76
C TYR A 145 28.46 20.23 -14.80
N TRP A 146 28.25 19.70 -16.00
CA TRP A 146 27.55 20.43 -17.06
C TRP A 146 26.09 20.66 -16.73
N GLN A 147 25.41 19.67 -16.16
CA GLN A 147 24.05 19.82 -15.66
C GLN A 147 23.96 20.98 -14.65
N HIS A 148 24.86 21.00 -13.65
CA HIS A 148 24.92 22.02 -12.62
C HIS A 148 25.27 23.40 -13.18
N ARG A 149 26.25 23.46 -14.10
CA ARG A 149 26.63 24.70 -14.77
C ARG A 149 25.51 25.25 -15.66
N TRP A 150 24.78 24.39 -16.37
CA TRP A 150 23.60 24.80 -17.14
C TRP A 150 22.49 25.30 -16.25
N MET A 151 22.33 24.74 -15.05
CA MET A 151 21.44 25.29 -14.02
C MET A 151 21.80 26.72 -13.62
N HIS A 152 23.07 27.11 -13.68
CA HIS A 152 23.48 28.51 -13.40
C HIS A 152 23.52 29.44 -14.62
N THR A 153 23.40 28.90 -15.85
CA THR A 153 23.60 29.69 -17.07
C THR A 153 22.36 29.78 -17.94
N LEU A 154 21.52 28.74 -17.98
CA LEU A 154 20.25 28.75 -18.69
C LEU A 154 19.18 29.28 -17.74
N ARG A 155 18.54 30.39 -18.10
CA ARG A 155 17.39 30.97 -17.35
C ARG A 155 16.37 29.89 -16.99
N GLY A 156 16.19 28.95 -17.91
CA GLY A 156 15.26 27.86 -17.77
C GLY A 156 15.65 26.71 -16.86
N LEU A 157 16.91 26.57 -16.48
CA LEU A 157 17.33 25.61 -15.47
C LEU A 157 17.63 26.31 -14.14
N TRP A 158 17.95 27.61 -14.20
CA TRP A 158 18.13 28.46 -13.03
C TRP A 158 16.90 28.51 -12.14
N SER A 159 15.69 28.68 -12.65
CA SER A 159 14.51 28.71 -11.76
C SER A 159 14.12 27.34 -11.18
N VAL A 160 14.66 26.22 -11.70
CA VAL A 160 14.60 24.92 -11.01
C VAL A 160 15.60 24.91 -9.85
N HIS A 161 16.81 25.40 -10.12
CA HIS A 161 17.93 25.38 -9.19
C HIS A 161 17.93 26.53 -8.18
N THR A 162 17.15 27.60 -8.40
CA THR A 162 17.03 28.72 -7.46
C THR A 162 16.36 28.29 -6.16
N VAL A 163 15.53 27.24 -6.17
CA VAL A 163 14.97 26.61 -4.97
C VAL A 163 16.08 26.11 -4.06
N HIS A 164 17.14 25.54 -4.64
CA HIS A 164 18.34 25.12 -3.93
C HIS A 164 19.13 26.31 -3.37
N HIS A 165 19.28 27.37 -4.17
CA HIS A 165 19.93 28.62 -3.75
C HIS A 165 19.08 29.53 -2.86
N SER A 166 17.82 29.18 -2.60
CA SER A 166 16.89 30.00 -1.80
C SER A 166 17.18 29.97 -0.31
N SER A 167 17.97 29.00 0.15
CA SER A 167 18.24 28.83 1.57
C SER A 167 19.05 30.02 2.11
N GLN A 168 18.56 30.63 3.19
CA GLN A 168 19.30 31.73 3.82
C GLN A 168 20.40 31.22 4.75
N ARG A 169 20.31 29.92 5.11
CA ARG A 169 21.27 29.20 5.93
C ARG A 169 21.63 27.87 5.27
N LEU A 170 22.92 27.58 5.18
CA LEU A 170 23.40 26.25 4.81
C LEU A 170 23.36 25.35 6.05
N ALA A 171 22.52 24.32 6.01
CA ALA A 171 22.44 23.23 6.96
C ALA A 171 22.34 21.92 6.17
N ALA A 172 22.68 20.79 6.79
CA ALA A 172 22.64 19.50 6.13
C ALA A 172 21.25 19.21 5.52
N ILE A 173 20.19 19.57 6.25
CA ILE A 173 18.81 19.43 5.81
C ILE A 173 18.41 20.40 4.69
N SER A 174 18.94 21.63 4.69
CA SER A 174 18.64 22.60 3.61
C SER A 174 19.40 22.27 2.32
N GLY A 175 20.47 21.50 2.40
CA GLY A 175 21.22 21.00 1.25
C GLY A 175 20.46 20.09 0.30
N ILE A 176 19.37 19.51 0.77
CA ILE A 176 18.48 18.71 -0.05
C ILE A 176 17.17 19.43 -0.38
N ARG A 177 17.06 20.72 -0.04
CA ARG A 177 16.02 21.59 -0.57
C ARG A 177 16.21 21.71 -2.08
N ASN A 178 15.38 20.99 -2.82
CA ASN A 178 15.47 20.91 -4.27
C ASN A 178 14.08 21.00 -4.88
N HIS A 179 14.04 21.41 -6.14
CA HIS A 179 12.87 21.21 -6.97
C HIS A 179 12.74 19.71 -7.33
N LEU A 180 11.52 19.19 -7.47
CA LEU A 180 11.26 17.76 -7.79
C LEU A 180 11.97 17.27 -9.06
N LEU A 181 12.20 18.17 -10.01
CA LEU A 181 12.92 17.88 -11.26
C LEU A 181 14.43 17.68 -11.04
N SER A 182 15.06 18.32 -10.04
CA SER A 182 16.51 18.22 -9.84
C SER A 182 16.95 16.78 -9.52
N PRO A 183 16.31 16.04 -8.59
CA PRO A 183 16.61 14.63 -8.37
C PRO A 183 16.40 13.74 -9.60
N LEU A 184 15.38 14.02 -10.44
CA LEU A 184 15.13 13.26 -11.67
C LEU A 184 16.25 13.45 -12.70
N MET A 185 16.71 14.68 -12.87
CA MET A 185 17.85 14.98 -13.75
C MET A 185 19.10 14.25 -13.29
N THR A 186 19.43 14.32 -11.99
CA THR A 186 20.56 13.56 -11.41
C THR A 186 20.39 12.04 -11.57
N ALA A 187 19.17 11.52 -11.37
CA ALA A 187 18.88 10.09 -11.55
C ALA A 187 19.06 9.62 -13.00
N SER A 188 18.81 10.47 -13.99
CA SER A 188 19.05 10.12 -15.39
C SER A 188 20.55 9.92 -15.70
N VAL A 189 21.43 10.70 -15.06
CA VAL A 189 22.88 10.52 -15.14
C VAL A 189 23.30 9.21 -14.45
N SER A 190 22.71 8.92 -13.29
CA SER A 190 22.88 7.64 -12.60
C SER A 190 22.50 6.44 -13.46
N LEU A 191 21.36 6.49 -14.14
CA LEU A 191 20.91 5.42 -15.04
C LEU A 191 21.87 5.24 -16.23
N ALA A 192 22.32 6.35 -16.84
CA ALA A 192 23.29 6.32 -17.92
C ALA A 192 24.61 5.68 -17.46
N PHE A 193 25.06 5.98 -16.24
CA PHE A 193 26.24 5.34 -15.65
C PHE A 193 26.01 3.83 -15.45
N GLY A 194 24.87 3.42 -14.91
CA GLY A 194 24.51 1.99 -14.79
C GLY A 194 24.46 1.27 -16.13
N ALA A 195 24.02 1.96 -17.18
CA ALA A 195 23.99 1.44 -18.55
C ALA A 195 25.37 1.28 -19.18
N LEU A 196 26.43 1.89 -18.63
CA LEU A 196 27.80 1.59 -19.05
C LEU A 196 28.23 0.20 -18.58
N GLY A 197 27.59 -0.33 -17.53
CA GLY A 197 27.85 -1.65 -16.97
C GLY A 197 28.89 -1.72 -15.84
N PRO A 198 29.08 -0.72 -14.95
CA PRO A 198 29.96 -0.89 -13.80
C PRO A 198 29.50 -2.04 -12.89
N SER A 199 30.39 -2.58 -12.06
CA SER A 199 30.00 -3.55 -11.04
C SER A 199 29.00 -2.93 -10.04
N VAL A 200 28.18 -3.78 -9.41
CA VAL A 200 27.14 -3.32 -8.46
C VAL A 200 27.76 -2.57 -7.27
N ASP A 201 28.85 -3.10 -6.73
CA ASP A 201 29.55 -2.49 -5.59
C ASP A 201 30.15 -1.13 -5.98
N LEU A 202 30.71 -0.98 -7.18
CA LEU A 202 31.19 0.30 -7.70
C LEU A 202 30.04 1.28 -7.90
N PHE A 203 28.95 0.84 -8.53
CA PHE A 203 27.77 1.66 -8.77
C PHE A 203 27.22 2.20 -7.45
N VAL A 204 26.99 1.33 -6.47
CA VAL A 204 26.47 1.74 -5.16
C VAL A 204 27.47 2.61 -4.41
N ALA A 205 28.78 2.33 -4.48
CA ALA A 205 29.79 3.17 -3.84
C ALA A 205 29.82 4.60 -4.38
N VAL A 206 29.74 4.79 -5.70
CA VAL A 206 29.68 6.12 -6.33
C VAL A 206 28.42 6.87 -5.89
N HIS A 207 27.28 6.18 -5.78
CA HIS A 207 26.03 6.80 -5.33
C HIS A 207 26.00 7.11 -3.84
N ALA A 208 26.55 6.23 -3.01
CA ALA A 208 26.78 6.47 -1.59
C ALA A 208 27.62 7.73 -1.40
N TRP A 209 28.67 7.92 -2.22
CA TRP A 209 29.46 9.13 -2.22
C TRP A 209 28.63 10.38 -2.56
N ILE A 210 27.83 10.35 -3.64
CA ILE A 210 26.93 11.47 -4.02
C ILE A 210 26.05 11.87 -2.83
N VAL A 211 25.45 10.89 -2.15
CA VAL A 211 24.56 11.13 -1.00
C VAL A 211 25.33 11.71 0.18
N VAL A 212 26.35 11.01 0.66
CA VAL A 212 27.12 11.40 1.87
C VAL A 212 27.75 12.77 1.69
N LYS A 213 28.41 13.02 0.56
CA LYS A 213 28.96 14.34 0.22
C LYS A 213 27.86 15.39 0.10
N GLY A 214 26.72 15.03 -0.48
CA GLY A 214 25.55 15.89 -0.62
C GLY A 214 25.09 16.50 0.71
N TRP A 215 24.99 15.71 1.77
CA TRP A 215 24.64 16.19 3.11
C TRP A 215 25.76 17.03 3.72
N LEU A 216 26.97 16.50 3.64
CA LEU A 216 28.15 17.08 4.24
C LEU A 216 28.47 18.47 3.67
N GLN A 217 28.38 18.68 2.35
CA GLN A 217 28.76 19.96 1.69
C GLN A 217 27.85 21.13 2.06
N HIS A 218 26.62 20.84 2.48
CA HIS A 218 25.66 21.85 2.90
C HIS A 218 25.61 22.03 4.41
N ALA A 219 26.28 21.15 5.17
CA ALA A 219 26.23 21.20 6.61
C ALA A 219 26.86 22.49 7.16
N ASN A 220 26.26 23.03 8.22
CA ASN A 220 26.77 24.21 8.94
C ASN A 220 27.97 23.87 9.84
N ILE A 221 29.00 23.20 9.31
CA ILE A 221 30.14 22.71 10.09
C ILE A 221 31.41 23.49 9.72
N ASP A 222 32.20 23.93 10.71
CA ASP A 222 33.51 24.58 10.48
C ASP A 222 34.58 23.53 10.17
N LEU A 223 34.60 23.05 8.93
CA LEU A 223 35.62 22.11 8.45
C LEU A 223 36.69 22.83 7.64
N ARG A 224 37.94 22.48 7.89
CA ARG A 224 39.12 23.08 7.28
C ARG A 224 40.00 21.97 6.73
N THR A 225 39.87 21.70 5.44
CA THR A 225 40.61 20.61 4.77
C THR A 225 41.49 21.16 3.66
N PRO A 226 42.59 21.88 4.01
CA PRO A 226 43.49 22.45 3.01
C PRO A 226 44.06 21.35 2.10
N GLY A 227 44.07 21.60 0.78
CA GLY A 227 44.48 20.64 -0.24
C GLY A 227 43.37 19.68 -0.70
N PHE A 228 42.41 19.35 0.16
CA PHE A 228 41.27 18.50 -0.23
C PHE A 228 40.31 19.23 -1.19
N ASP A 229 40.19 20.55 -1.04
CA ASP A 229 39.45 21.46 -1.93
C ASP A 229 39.91 21.35 -3.41
N LEU A 230 41.15 20.90 -3.68
CA LEU A 230 41.68 20.74 -5.04
C LEU A 230 41.13 19.51 -5.78
N LEU A 231 40.61 18.54 -5.04
CA LEU A 231 40.11 17.28 -5.60
C LEU A 231 38.60 17.16 -5.42
N PHE A 232 38.06 17.66 -4.31
CA PHE A 232 36.67 17.45 -3.92
C PHE A 232 35.98 18.76 -3.53
N PRO A 233 34.67 18.90 -3.82
CA PRO A 233 33.93 20.07 -3.41
C PRO A 233 33.62 20.00 -1.90
N THR A 234 34.22 20.90 -1.12
CA THR A 234 34.06 20.97 0.34
C THR A 234 32.99 21.99 0.74
N PRO A 235 32.53 22.02 2.01
CA PRO A 235 31.55 23.00 2.46
C PRO A 235 32.00 24.44 2.22
N ARG A 236 33.32 24.66 2.26
CA ARG A 236 33.92 25.96 1.98
C ARG A 236 33.69 26.38 0.53
N LEU A 237 34.01 25.53 -0.44
CA LEU A 237 33.80 25.83 -1.86
C LEU A 237 32.32 26.01 -2.20
N HIS A 238 31.48 25.17 -1.59
CA HIS A 238 30.04 25.19 -1.79
C HIS A 238 29.36 26.42 -1.17
N ARG A 239 29.90 26.96 -0.07
CA ARG A 239 29.45 28.26 0.49
C ARG A 239 29.68 29.43 -0.45
N PHE A 240 30.83 29.47 -1.13
CA PHE A 240 31.08 30.49 -2.16
C PHE A 240 30.09 30.34 -3.32
N HIS A 241 29.82 29.10 -3.73
CA HIS A 241 28.82 28.80 -4.75
C HIS A 241 27.41 29.28 -4.36
N HIS A 242 27.00 29.16 -3.09
CA HIS A 242 25.74 29.68 -2.56
C HIS A 242 25.77 31.16 -2.15
N SER A 243 26.84 31.89 -2.44
CA SER A 243 26.96 33.28 -2.05
C SER A 243 25.93 34.16 -2.77
N ARG A 244 25.44 35.19 -2.07
CA ARG A 244 24.55 36.20 -2.66
C ARG A 244 25.29 37.13 -3.63
N ASP A 245 26.62 37.14 -3.60
CA ASP A 245 27.42 37.85 -4.58
C ASP A 245 27.48 37.03 -5.89
N PRO A 246 26.97 37.55 -7.03
CA PRO A 246 27.06 36.87 -8.32
C PRO A 246 28.48 36.54 -8.76
N ALA A 247 29.47 37.34 -8.34
CA ALA A 247 30.88 37.06 -8.62
C ALA A 247 31.40 35.86 -7.81
N GLU A 248 30.78 35.53 -6.68
CA GLU A 248 31.10 34.38 -5.84
C GLU A 248 30.32 33.11 -6.22
N SER A 249 29.04 33.23 -6.58
CA SER A 249 28.17 32.09 -6.89
C SER A 249 28.38 31.47 -8.27
N ALA A 250 28.96 32.19 -9.23
CA ALA A 250 29.19 31.71 -10.60
C ALA A 250 30.43 30.80 -10.78
N ARG A 251 30.79 30.01 -9.76
CA ARG A 251 31.97 29.12 -9.73
C ARG A 251 31.72 27.88 -8.87
N ASN A 252 32.63 26.91 -8.93
CA ASN A 252 32.61 25.66 -8.15
C ASN A 252 31.39 24.76 -8.47
N PHE A 253 31.20 24.40 -9.74
CA PHE A 253 30.06 23.59 -10.19
C PHE A 253 30.26 22.07 -10.02
N GLY A 254 31.46 21.63 -9.67
CA GLY A 254 31.76 20.22 -9.43
C GLY A 254 30.87 19.58 -8.37
N ILE A 255 30.23 18.44 -8.70
CA ILE A 255 29.35 17.73 -7.76
C ILE A 255 30.11 16.64 -7.02
N LEU A 256 31.02 15.93 -7.67
CA LEU A 256 31.81 14.87 -7.05
C LEU A 256 33.27 15.23 -6.94
N THR A 257 33.80 15.94 -7.93
CA THR A 257 35.19 16.35 -7.99
C THR A 257 35.28 17.82 -8.36
N THR A 258 36.41 18.48 -8.07
CA THR A 258 36.68 19.86 -8.54
C THR A 258 37.55 19.88 -9.80
N VAL A 259 37.87 18.71 -10.37
CA VAL A 259 38.71 18.56 -11.57
C VAL A 259 38.17 19.42 -12.73
N TRP A 260 36.86 19.39 -12.93
CA TRP A 260 36.19 20.14 -14.01
C TRP A 260 36.08 21.65 -13.73
N ASP A 261 36.17 22.09 -12.47
CA ASP A 261 36.24 23.51 -12.13
C ASP A 261 37.60 24.12 -12.47
N HIS A 262 38.67 23.32 -12.42
CA HIS A 262 40.03 23.75 -12.76
C HIS A 262 40.34 23.68 -14.26
N MET A 263 39.46 23.07 -15.06
CA MET A 263 39.65 22.90 -16.49
C MET A 263 39.54 24.25 -17.24
N PRO A 264 40.51 24.61 -18.12
CA PRO A 264 40.48 25.88 -18.83
C PRO A 264 39.55 25.82 -20.05
N TRP A 265 38.25 25.66 -19.81
CA TRP A 265 37.23 25.43 -20.85
C TRP A 265 37.20 26.49 -21.97
N HIS A 266 37.60 27.73 -21.66
CA HIS A 266 37.71 28.84 -22.61
C HIS A 266 38.70 28.59 -23.75
N ARG A 267 39.64 27.65 -23.60
CA ARG A 267 40.63 27.30 -24.63
C ARG A 267 40.09 26.36 -25.72
N PHE A 268 38.89 25.82 -25.55
CA PHE A 268 38.28 24.90 -26.53
C PHE A 268 37.39 25.69 -27.52
N PRO A 269 37.68 25.70 -28.83
CA PRO A 269 37.05 26.62 -29.80
C PRO A 269 35.51 26.54 -29.89
N PHE A 270 34.95 25.33 -29.77
CA PHE A 270 33.50 25.10 -29.81
C PHE A 270 32.81 25.56 -28.51
N LEU A 271 33.41 25.23 -27.37
CA LEU A 271 32.90 25.59 -26.04
C LEU A 271 33.13 27.07 -25.74
N GLY A 272 34.22 27.67 -26.21
CA GLY A 272 34.56 29.08 -26.03
C GLY A 272 33.55 30.02 -26.69
N ARG A 273 32.99 29.68 -27.86
CA ARG A 273 31.90 30.45 -28.49
C ARG A 273 30.58 30.32 -27.72
N PHE A 274 30.28 29.14 -27.21
CA PHE A 274 29.11 28.88 -26.37
C PHE A 274 29.22 29.61 -25.01
N MET A 275 30.42 29.66 -24.42
CA MET A 275 30.72 30.36 -23.16
C MET A 275 30.80 31.89 -23.34
N ALA A 276 31.28 32.40 -24.48
CA ALA A 276 31.30 33.84 -24.76
C ALA A 276 29.88 34.44 -24.89
N PHE A 277 28.91 33.67 -25.39
CA PHE A 277 27.50 34.06 -25.43
C PHE A 277 26.90 34.24 -24.02
N GLN A 278 27.43 33.52 -23.02
CA GLN A 278 26.93 33.52 -21.64
C GLN A 278 27.41 34.71 -20.81
N HIS A 279 28.62 35.24 -21.06
CA HIS A 279 29.05 36.51 -20.46
C HIS A 279 28.23 37.69 -21.01
N ALA A 280 27.87 37.66 -22.30
CA ALA A 280 27.16 38.75 -22.97
C ALA A 280 25.67 38.88 -22.54
N THR A 281 25.05 37.82 -22.03
CA THR A 281 23.62 37.84 -21.65
C THR A 281 23.32 38.30 -20.22
N TRP A 282 24.35 38.57 -19.39
CA TRP A 282 24.17 39.16 -18.05
C TRP A 282 25.21 40.24 -17.69
N PHE A 283 26.36 40.29 -18.36
CA PHE A 283 27.37 41.33 -18.17
C PHE A 283 27.49 42.21 -19.42
N ALA A 284 26.61 43.21 -19.52
CA ALA A 284 26.93 44.41 -20.30
C ALA A 284 27.96 45.25 -19.52
N PRO A 285 28.98 45.84 -20.18
CA PRO A 285 29.99 46.64 -19.51
C PRO A 285 29.37 47.95 -19.01
N GLN A 286 29.73 48.30 -17.77
CA GLN A 286 29.68 49.64 -17.15
C GLN A 286 28.71 50.65 -17.77
N GLY A 287 27.64 50.96 -17.03
CA GLY A 287 26.88 52.19 -17.23
C GLY A 287 25.52 52.02 -17.89
N ARG A 288 24.65 51.21 -17.27
CA ARG A 288 23.19 51.39 -17.15
C ARG A 288 22.63 50.09 -16.57
N LEU A 289 22.36 50.11 -15.27
CA LEU A 289 21.49 49.13 -14.63
C LEU A 289 20.17 49.14 -15.41
N ALA A 290 19.81 48.02 -16.06
CA ALA A 290 18.42 47.79 -16.41
C ALA A 290 17.63 47.78 -15.08
N PRO A 291 16.53 48.55 -14.99
CA PRO A 291 15.88 48.81 -13.72
C PRO A 291 15.38 47.51 -13.09
N ALA A 292 15.45 47.50 -11.77
CA ALA A 292 14.84 46.53 -10.87
C ALA A 292 13.53 45.96 -11.43
N GLY A 293 13.54 44.67 -11.80
CA GLY A 293 12.35 43.93 -12.16
C GLY A 293 12.21 42.59 -11.43
N TYR A 294 13.18 42.21 -10.60
CA TYR A 294 13.12 41.01 -9.76
C TYR A 294 13.84 41.18 -8.40
N GLY A 295 14.42 42.35 -8.15
CA GLY A 295 15.18 42.66 -6.93
C GLY A 295 14.37 43.33 -5.81
N SER A 296 13.17 43.86 -6.12
CA SER A 296 12.22 44.37 -5.13
C SER A 296 11.30 43.27 -4.61
N ASP A 297 10.89 42.33 -5.47
CA ASP A 297 9.92 41.29 -5.10
C ASP A 297 10.53 40.18 -4.22
N LEU A 298 11.85 40.08 -4.14
CA LEU A 298 12.54 39.19 -3.20
C LEU A 298 12.86 39.85 -1.86
N ALA A 299 12.80 41.18 -1.79
CA ALA A 299 12.96 41.96 -0.55
C ALA A 299 11.62 42.26 0.13
N ASP A 300 10.52 42.31 -0.65
CA ASP A 300 9.14 42.50 -0.17
C ASP A 300 8.36 41.18 0.02
N CYS A 301 9.02 40.02 -0.04
CA CYS A 301 8.46 38.80 0.54
C CYS A 301 8.42 38.97 2.07
N GLY A 302 7.37 39.64 2.54
CA GLY A 302 7.02 39.70 3.95
C GLY A 302 7.04 38.30 4.56
N ALA A 303 7.35 38.24 5.85
CA ALA A 303 7.50 37.03 6.65
C ALA A 303 6.24 36.12 6.75
N GLU A 304 5.26 36.32 5.88
CA GLU A 304 3.96 35.63 5.83
C GLU A 304 3.75 34.73 4.61
N GLU A 305 4.52 34.85 3.51
CA GLU A 305 4.37 33.92 2.38
C GLU A 305 5.18 32.63 2.61
N SER A 306 4.48 31.50 2.73
CA SER A 306 5.09 30.18 2.90
C SER A 306 6.03 29.85 1.73
N ALA A 307 7.16 29.18 1.99
CA ALA A 307 8.06 28.73 0.93
C ALA A 307 7.39 27.82 -0.13
N LEU A 308 6.20 27.29 0.17
CA LEU A 308 5.32 26.59 -0.76
C LEU A 308 4.78 27.51 -1.87
N ALA A 309 4.44 28.76 -1.55
CA ALA A 309 4.00 29.77 -2.51
C ALA A 309 5.17 30.26 -3.39
N THR A 310 6.36 30.41 -2.82
CA THR A 310 7.61 30.71 -3.56
C THR A 310 8.01 29.55 -4.47
N TRP A 311 7.90 28.31 -3.98
CA TRP A 311 8.09 27.08 -4.76
C TRP A 311 7.14 27.02 -5.96
N TRP A 312 5.85 27.30 -5.74
CA TRP A 312 4.84 27.33 -6.80
C TRP A 312 5.10 28.42 -7.85
N ARG A 313 5.53 29.62 -7.44
CA ARG A 313 5.86 30.71 -8.38
C ARG A 313 7.11 30.39 -9.22
N HIS A 314 8.13 29.74 -8.66
CA HIS A 314 9.40 29.49 -9.34
C HIS A 314 9.43 28.19 -10.16
N THR A 315 8.47 27.27 -10.00
CA THR A 315 8.27 26.12 -10.90
C THR A 315 7.73 26.53 -12.29
N LYS A 316 7.08 27.71 -12.42
CA LYS A 316 6.45 28.17 -13.69
C LYS A 316 7.43 28.78 -14.70
N HIS A 317 8.44 29.51 -14.25
CA HIS A 317 9.37 30.26 -15.10
C HIS A 317 10.47 29.47 -15.86
N PRO A 318 11.01 28.34 -15.36
CA PRO A 318 12.17 27.70 -15.97
C PRO A 318 11.86 27.14 -17.36
N VAL A 319 10.65 26.63 -17.54
CA VAL A 319 10.32 25.88 -18.74
C VAL A 319 9.43 26.62 -19.70
N ALA A 320 8.94 27.79 -19.31
CA ALA A 320 8.48 28.80 -20.26
C ALA A 320 9.48 28.99 -21.42
N VAL A 321 10.80 29.01 -21.14
CA VAL A 321 11.84 29.13 -22.17
C VAL A 321 11.83 27.98 -23.19
N TRP A 322 11.62 26.74 -22.74
CA TRP A 322 11.54 25.58 -23.64
C TRP A 322 10.22 25.57 -24.43
N ARG A 323 9.11 26.03 -23.83
CA ARG A 323 7.83 26.22 -24.53
C ARG A 323 7.91 27.27 -25.63
N GLU A 324 8.74 28.29 -25.44
CA GLU A 324 8.96 29.38 -26.40
C GLU A 324 9.84 28.95 -27.60
N LEU A 325 10.50 27.79 -27.55
CA LEU A 325 11.28 27.30 -28.70
C LEU A 325 10.36 26.87 -29.85
N PRO A 326 10.52 27.41 -31.07
CA PRO A 326 9.58 27.18 -32.18
C PRO A 326 9.43 25.71 -32.62
N TRP A 327 10.41 24.86 -32.33
CA TRP A 327 10.42 23.45 -32.73
C TRP A 327 9.77 22.51 -31.71
N VAL A 328 9.68 22.90 -30.42
CA VAL A 328 9.16 22.05 -29.34
C VAL A 328 7.68 21.67 -29.56
N PRO A 329 6.77 22.60 -29.91
CA PRO A 329 5.38 22.26 -30.24
C PRO A 329 5.24 21.26 -31.39
N ARG A 330 6.10 21.35 -32.40
CA ARG A 330 6.07 20.44 -33.56
C ARG A 330 6.60 19.06 -33.17
N MET A 331 7.68 19.01 -32.38
CA MET A 331 8.24 17.77 -31.86
C MET A 331 7.22 17.04 -30.97
N VAL A 332 6.63 17.71 -29.98
CA VAL A 332 5.64 17.09 -29.08
C VAL A 332 4.46 16.53 -29.88
N ARG A 333 3.89 17.32 -30.80
CA ARG A 333 2.74 16.91 -31.63
C ARG A 333 3.00 15.66 -32.47
N SER A 334 4.14 15.58 -33.13
CA SER A 334 4.40 14.56 -34.16
C SER A 334 5.27 13.39 -33.68
N MET A 335 6.22 13.65 -32.78
CA MET A 335 7.21 12.65 -32.35
C MET A 335 6.99 12.17 -30.91
N GLY A 336 6.20 12.89 -30.09
CA GLY A 336 5.97 12.53 -28.69
C GLY A 336 5.48 11.09 -28.52
N TRP A 337 4.40 10.73 -29.22
CA TRP A 337 3.83 9.37 -29.18
C TRP A 337 4.73 8.28 -29.76
N PRO A 338 5.21 8.37 -31.02
CA PRO A 338 6.02 7.29 -31.58
C PRO A 338 7.33 7.08 -30.82
N VAL A 339 7.98 8.15 -30.33
CA VAL A 339 9.21 8.02 -29.52
C VAL A 339 8.92 7.32 -28.19
N GLY A 340 7.83 7.69 -27.52
CA GLY A 340 7.46 7.07 -26.24
C GLY A 340 7.16 5.58 -26.39
N VAL A 341 6.27 5.22 -27.31
CA VAL A 341 5.80 3.84 -27.48
C VAL A 341 6.87 2.93 -28.06
N VAL A 342 7.58 3.36 -29.14
CA VAL A 342 8.66 2.55 -29.73
C VAL A 342 9.83 2.45 -28.77
N GLY A 343 10.18 3.55 -28.07
CA GLY A 343 11.23 3.56 -27.05
C GLY A 343 10.92 2.58 -25.92
N ALA A 344 9.68 2.54 -25.43
CA ALA A 344 9.23 1.61 -24.41
C ALA A 344 9.36 0.15 -24.85
N VAL A 345 8.91 -0.19 -26.06
CA VAL A 345 9.00 -1.55 -26.61
C VAL A 345 10.45 -2.01 -26.79
N LEU A 346 11.31 -1.14 -27.34
CA LEU A 346 12.73 -1.44 -27.53
C LEU A 346 13.46 -1.58 -26.19
N LEU A 347 13.16 -0.70 -25.23
CA LEU A 347 13.70 -0.78 -23.88
C LEU A 347 13.27 -2.08 -23.19
N ALA A 348 12.00 -2.45 -23.27
CA ALA A 348 11.49 -3.69 -22.70
C ALA A 348 12.20 -4.91 -23.27
N HIS A 349 12.34 -4.98 -24.60
CA HIS A 349 13.10 -6.03 -25.26
C HIS A 349 14.55 -6.09 -24.74
N ARG A 350 15.24 -4.95 -24.67
CA ARG A 350 16.62 -4.90 -24.17
C ARG A 350 16.72 -5.37 -22.72
N LEU A 351 15.80 -4.94 -21.85
CA LEU A 351 15.79 -5.32 -20.44
C LEU A 351 15.55 -6.84 -20.26
N VAL A 352 14.64 -7.44 -21.03
CA VAL A 352 14.43 -8.90 -20.99
C VAL A 352 15.66 -9.64 -21.52
N VAL A 353 16.26 -9.16 -22.62
CA VAL A 353 17.46 -9.79 -23.22
C VAL A 353 18.66 -9.79 -22.26
N VAL A 354 18.77 -8.81 -21.37
CA VAL A 354 19.82 -8.80 -20.33
C VAL A 354 19.40 -9.57 -19.06
N GLY A 355 18.24 -10.22 -19.06
CA GLY A 355 17.81 -11.15 -18.02
C GLY A 355 16.92 -10.57 -16.92
N LEU A 356 16.34 -9.37 -17.12
CA LEU A 356 15.33 -8.87 -16.18
C LEU A 356 14.03 -9.66 -16.31
N GLY A 357 13.41 -9.98 -15.16
CA GLY A 357 12.10 -10.60 -15.12
C GLY A 357 11.01 -9.68 -15.71
N PRO A 358 10.03 -10.23 -16.44
CA PRO A 358 9.04 -9.46 -17.20
C PRO A 358 8.20 -8.50 -16.34
N GLY A 359 7.91 -8.86 -15.08
CA GLY A 359 7.18 -7.99 -14.16
C GLY A 359 7.94 -6.72 -13.79
N LEU A 360 9.26 -6.83 -13.55
CA LEU A 360 10.10 -5.67 -13.27
C LEU A 360 10.26 -4.79 -14.51
N VAL A 361 10.44 -5.41 -15.68
CA VAL A 361 10.49 -4.70 -16.96
C VAL A 361 9.22 -3.89 -17.19
N ALA A 362 8.05 -4.50 -17.00
CA ALA A 362 6.77 -3.83 -17.15
C ALA A 362 6.62 -2.63 -16.20
N ALA A 363 6.98 -2.78 -14.93
CA ALA A 363 6.91 -1.70 -13.94
C ALA A 363 7.83 -0.52 -14.27
N VAL A 364 9.09 -0.79 -14.64
CA VAL A 364 10.07 0.24 -15.03
C VAL A 364 9.59 0.99 -16.27
N VAL A 365 9.16 0.26 -17.30
CA VAL A 365 8.73 0.87 -18.55
C VAL A 365 7.43 1.66 -18.38
N ALA A 366 6.48 1.17 -17.58
CA ALA A 366 5.26 1.91 -17.25
C ALA A 366 5.58 3.25 -16.54
N ALA A 367 6.47 3.23 -15.54
CA ALA A 367 6.88 4.44 -14.83
C ALA A 367 7.55 5.46 -15.78
N LEU A 368 8.43 4.99 -16.66
CA LEU A 368 9.06 5.83 -17.69
C LEU A 368 8.03 6.37 -18.70
N GLY A 369 7.03 5.58 -19.08
CA GLY A 369 5.94 6.00 -19.96
C GLY A 369 5.09 7.12 -19.34
N VAL A 370 4.74 7.00 -18.06
CA VAL A 370 4.04 8.06 -17.30
C VAL A 370 4.90 9.33 -17.20
N ALA A 371 6.19 9.18 -16.90
CA ALA A 371 7.12 10.31 -16.85
C ALA A 371 7.25 11.01 -18.22
N TRP A 372 7.36 10.24 -19.29
CA TRP A 372 7.42 10.75 -20.66
C TRP A 372 6.14 11.50 -21.03
N ALA A 373 4.97 10.92 -20.79
CA ALA A 373 3.68 11.57 -21.02
C ALA A 373 3.52 12.85 -20.18
N GLY A 374 3.98 12.86 -18.93
CA GLY A 374 4.01 14.06 -18.08
C GLY A 374 4.93 15.15 -18.62
N ALA A 375 6.12 14.78 -19.10
CA ALA A 375 7.05 15.70 -19.73
C ALA A 375 6.45 16.33 -21.01
N LEU A 376 5.79 15.52 -21.86
CA LEU A 376 5.11 16.01 -23.07
C LEU A 376 3.95 16.96 -22.72
N GLN A 377 3.09 16.59 -21.76
CA GLN A 377 2.00 17.45 -21.29
C GLN A 377 2.53 18.78 -20.78
N TRP A 378 3.65 18.76 -20.07
CA TRP A 378 4.21 19.97 -19.54
C TRP A 378 4.93 20.83 -20.59
N LEU A 379 5.58 20.22 -21.59
CA LEU A 379 6.21 20.92 -22.72
C LEU A 379 5.18 21.56 -23.67
N HIS A 380 4.02 20.95 -23.88
CA HIS A 380 2.99 21.48 -24.77
C HIS A 380 1.58 21.11 -24.28
N PRO A 381 1.12 21.72 -23.17
CA PRO A 381 -0.19 21.43 -22.59
C PRO A 381 -1.31 21.96 -23.50
N MET A 382 -2.50 21.36 -23.40
CA MET A 382 -3.73 21.90 -24.00
C MET A 382 -4.66 22.50 -22.94
N ASP A 383 -5.41 23.53 -23.31
CA ASP A 383 -6.48 24.20 -22.56
C ASP A 383 -7.87 23.81 -23.04
N SER A 384 -8.88 24.34 -22.32
CA SER A 384 -10.30 24.12 -22.52
C SER A 384 -10.83 24.45 -23.92
N HIS A 385 -10.03 25.07 -24.78
CA HIS A 385 -10.38 25.55 -26.11
C HIS A 385 -9.33 25.18 -27.19
N GLY A 386 -8.34 24.34 -26.88
CA GLY A 386 -7.30 23.91 -27.81
C GLY A 386 -6.07 24.83 -27.94
N HIS A 387 -5.85 25.76 -27.01
CA HIS A 387 -4.62 26.56 -26.85
C HIS A 387 -3.83 26.09 -25.59
N ALA A 388 -2.72 26.69 -25.21
CA ALA A 388 -1.89 26.17 -24.10
C ALA A 388 -2.44 26.55 -22.70
N SER A 389 -2.82 25.59 -21.84
CA SER A 389 -3.18 25.86 -20.42
C SER A 389 -2.15 25.37 -19.41
N HIS A 390 -2.17 25.96 -18.23
CA HIS A 390 -1.37 25.50 -17.10
C HIS A 390 -1.98 24.26 -16.40
N PRO A 391 -1.16 23.30 -15.95
CA PRO A 391 -1.60 22.05 -15.29
C PRO A 391 -2.32 22.20 -13.92
N GLU A 392 -2.76 23.39 -13.52
CA GLU A 392 -2.85 23.75 -12.09
C GLU A 392 -4.24 23.83 -11.45
N GLN A 393 -5.36 23.69 -12.18
CA GLN A 393 -6.64 24.11 -11.59
C GLN A 393 -7.40 23.07 -10.74
N ASP A 394 -7.07 21.77 -10.77
CA ASP A 394 -7.98 20.77 -10.17
C ASP A 394 -7.56 20.16 -8.82
N GLY A 395 -6.38 20.46 -8.25
CA GLY A 395 -6.00 19.98 -6.90
C GLY A 395 -6.02 18.45 -6.66
N GLY A 396 -6.31 17.63 -7.68
CA GLY A 396 -6.68 16.22 -7.57
C GLY A 396 -5.52 15.23 -7.57
N TRP A 397 -4.27 15.69 -7.50
CA TRP A 397 -3.09 14.82 -7.56
C TRP A 397 -3.02 13.83 -6.38
N THR A 398 -3.47 14.24 -5.19
CA THR A 398 -3.54 13.35 -4.02
C THR A 398 -4.53 12.21 -4.25
N LEU A 399 -5.65 12.49 -4.92
CA LEU A 399 -6.62 11.47 -5.30
C LEU A 399 -6.05 10.53 -6.37
N ASP A 400 -5.34 11.06 -7.38
CA ASP A 400 -4.63 10.26 -8.38
C ASP A 400 -3.62 9.30 -7.73
N LEU A 401 -2.86 9.79 -6.76
CA LEU A 401 -1.89 8.97 -6.03
C LEU A 401 -2.54 7.90 -5.17
N LEU A 402 -3.71 8.17 -4.58
CA LEU A 402 -4.47 7.15 -3.83
C LEU A 402 -4.94 6.03 -4.77
N HIS A 403 -5.45 6.37 -5.97
CA HIS A 403 -5.78 5.35 -6.97
C HIS A 403 -4.53 4.60 -7.46
N LEU A 404 -3.44 5.29 -7.76
CA LEU A 404 -2.19 4.67 -8.20
C LEU A 404 -1.59 3.75 -7.11
N GLY A 405 -1.61 4.16 -5.85
CA GLY A 405 -1.07 3.36 -4.75
C GLY A 405 -1.97 2.21 -4.32
N LEU A 406 -3.27 2.47 -4.14
CA LEU A 406 -4.20 1.49 -3.58
C LEU A 406 -4.91 0.65 -4.65
N SER A 407 -5.29 1.25 -5.77
CA SER A 407 -6.05 0.54 -6.81
C SER A 407 -5.10 -0.14 -7.80
N GLU A 408 -4.13 0.60 -8.33
CA GLU A 408 -3.11 -0.01 -9.19
C GLU A 408 -2.10 -0.83 -8.37
N GLY A 409 -1.58 -0.33 -7.25
CA GLY A 409 -0.60 -1.07 -6.44
C GLY A 409 -1.13 -2.37 -5.81
N VAL A 410 -2.15 -2.29 -4.94
CA VAL A 410 -2.71 -3.49 -4.26
C VAL A 410 -3.45 -4.38 -5.27
N GLY A 411 -4.23 -3.78 -6.18
CA GLY A 411 -4.92 -4.51 -7.24
C GLY A 411 -3.95 -5.28 -8.14
N HIS A 412 -2.87 -4.65 -8.60
CA HIS A 412 -1.83 -5.35 -9.36
C HIS A 412 -1.07 -6.38 -8.51
N ALA A 413 -0.80 -6.13 -7.23
CA ALA A 413 -0.08 -7.10 -6.40
C ALA A 413 -0.89 -8.41 -6.24
N VAL A 414 -2.20 -8.29 -5.98
CA VAL A 414 -3.12 -9.44 -5.91
C VAL A 414 -3.22 -10.15 -7.26
N ALA A 415 -3.36 -9.38 -8.34
CA ALA A 415 -3.37 -9.88 -9.70
C ALA A 415 -2.07 -10.61 -10.09
N GLN A 416 -0.90 -10.06 -9.75
CA GLN A 416 0.41 -10.63 -10.03
C GLN A 416 0.67 -11.91 -9.25
N ALA A 417 0.17 -11.99 -8.01
CA ALA A 417 0.15 -13.25 -7.26
C ALA A 417 -0.70 -14.32 -7.99
N GLY A 418 -1.86 -13.93 -8.51
CA GLY A 418 -2.71 -14.80 -9.34
C GLY A 418 -2.04 -15.26 -10.64
N LEU A 419 -1.40 -14.35 -11.38
CA LEU A 419 -0.59 -14.63 -12.57
C LEU A 419 0.57 -15.58 -12.25
N SER A 420 1.25 -15.38 -11.13
CA SER A 420 2.36 -16.24 -10.69
C SER A 420 1.87 -17.66 -10.39
N LEU A 421 0.69 -17.81 -9.77
CA LEU A 421 0.05 -19.11 -9.55
C LEU A 421 -0.39 -19.78 -10.85
N ALA A 422 -0.92 -19.03 -11.81
CA ALA A 422 -1.24 -19.56 -13.14
C ALA A 422 0.02 -19.91 -13.95
N GLY A 423 1.10 -19.15 -13.79
CA GLY A 423 2.42 -19.47 -14.35
C GLY A 423 2.99 -20.76 -13.78
N LEU A 424 2.83 -21.01 -12.48
CA LEU A 424 3.18 -22.29 -11.85
C LEU A 424 2.31 -23.44 -12.37
N TRP A 425 1.02 -23.19 -12.64
CA TRP A 425 0.12 -24.16 -13.25
C TRP A 425 0.50 -24.49 -14.71
N LEU A 426 0.85 -23.47 -15.50
CA LEU A 426 1.40 -23.61 -16.86
C LEU A 426 2.74 -24.35 -16.88
N ALA A 427 3.65 -24.03 -15.97
CA ALA A 427 4.91 -24.76 -15.81
C ALA A 427 4.65 -26.24 -15.46
N GLY A 428 3.62 -26.51 -14.64
CA GLY A 428 3.11 -27.86 -14.40
C GLY A 428 2.60 -28.55 -15.67
N MET A 429 1.89 -27.86 -16.56
CA MET A 429 1.43 -28.42 -17.83
C MET A 429 2.56 -28.69 -18.83
N VAL A 430 3.50 -27.75 -18.97
CA VAL A 430 4.65 -27.86 -19.89
C VAL A 430 5.57 -29.01 -19.48
N THR A 431 5.73 -29.25 -18.17
CA THR A 431 6.58 -30.32 -17.65
C THR A 431 5.94 -31.71 -17.72
N MET A 432 4.62 -31.82 -17.89
CA MET A 432 3.92 -33.11 -17.92
C MET A 432 3.69 -33.70 -19.32
N ASP A 433 3.54 -32.90 -20.38
CA ASP A 433 3.12 -33.41 -21.71
C ASP A 433 3.94 -32.89 -22.93
N GLY A 434 5.22 -32.55 -22.78
CA GLY A 434 6.09 -32.36 -23.95
C GLY A 434 5.79 -31.14 -24.84
N GLY A 435 5.31 -30.03 -24.26
CA GLY A 435 5.53 -28.69 -24.84
C GLY A 435 4.67 -28.28 -26.04
N LEU A 436 3.36 -28.51 -26.01
CA LEU A 436 2.42 -27.94 -27.00
C LEU A 436 1.53 -26.87 -26.38
N VAL A 437 2.04 -25.65 -26.25
CA VAL A 437 1.23 -24.47 -25.94
C VAL A 437 0.60 -23.95 -27.24
N PRO A 438 -0.60 -23.32 -27.21
CA PRO A 438 -1.27 -22.81 -28.40
C PRO A 438 -0.38 -21.95 -29.32
N TRP A 439 0.56 -21.18 -28.75
CA TRP A 439 1.49 -20.33 -29.49
C TRP A 439 2.44 -21.11 -30.41
N THR A 440 3.03 -22.20 -29.89
CA THR A 440 3.93 -23.07 -30.67
C THR A 440 3.15 -23.96 -31.63
N LEU A 441 1.95 -24.42 -31.24
CA LEU A 441 1.04 -25.18 -32.11
C LEU A 441 0.64 -24.40 -33.37
N LEU A 442 0.48 -23.09 -33.26
CA LEU A 442 0.17 -22.20 -34.38
C LEU A 442 1.42 -21.79 -35.19
N GLY A 443 2.61 -22.27 -34.82
CA GLY A 443 3.88 -21.96 -35.49
C GLY A 443 4.29 -20.49 -35.39
N LEU A 444 3.83 -19.77 -34.36
CA LEU A 444 4.07 -18.34 -34.21
C LEU A 444 5.50 -18.04 -33.73
N ASP A 445 6.12 -18.95 -33.00
CA ASP A 445 7.50 -18.87 -32.52
C ASP A 445 8.54 -18.78 -33.65
N GLY A 446 8.26 -19.38 -34.81
CA GLY A 446 9.11 -19.31 -35.99
C GLY A 446 9.04 -17.98 -36.77
N LEU A 447 8.11 -17.07 -36.41
CA LEU A 447 7.94 -15.80 -37.10
C LEU A 447 8.94 -14.74 -36.61
N PRO A 448 9.26 -13.70 -37.41
CA PRO A 448 10.07 -12.58 -36.94
C PRO A 448 9.46 -11.93 -35.69
N LEU A 449 10.29 -11.51 -34.73
CA LEU A 449 9.84 -10.98 -33.44
C LEU A 449 8.78 -9.87 -33.55
N LEU A 450 8.90 -8.97 -34.53
CA LEU A 450 7.91 -7.91 -34.76
C LEU A 450 6.55 -8.45 -35.22
N VAL A 451 6.53 -9.54 -35.98
CA VAL A 451 5.30 -10.21 -36.41
C VAL A 451 4.68 -10.92 -35.20
N GLN A 452 5.48 -11.57 -34.36
CA GLN A 452 5.00 -12.16 -33.11
C GLN A 452 4.37 -11.09 -32.19
N LEU A 453 5.02 -9.94 -32.04
CA LEU A 453 4.49 -8.81 -31.28
C LEU A 453 3.18 -8.29 -31.90
N ALA A 454 3.09 -8.15 -33.21
CA ALA A 454 1.87 -7.70 -33.87
C ALA A 454 0.71 -8.68 -33.64
N MET A 455 0.96 -9.98 -33.69
CA MET A 455 -0.03 -11.02 -33.37
C MET A 455 -0.43 -11.01 -31.90
N ALA A 456 0.55 -10.85 -31.00
CA ALA A 456 0.31 -10.70 -29.57
C ALA A 456 -0.59 -9.50 -29.29
N MET A 457 -0.27 -8.34 -29.86
CA MET A 457 -1.05 -7.11 -29.72
C MET A 457 -2.49 -7.31 -30.23
N LEU A 458 -2.70 -7.97 -31.37
CA LEU A 458 -4.05 -8.22 -31.88
C LEU A 458 -4.86 -9.14 -30.96
N LEU A 459 -4.29 -10.27 -30.54
CA LEU A 459 -4.97 -11.26 -29.70
C LEU A 459 -5.28 -10.71 -28.30
N LEU A 460 -4.28 -10.09 -27.68
CA LEU A 460 -4.43 -9.46 -26.37
C LEU A 460 -5.43 -8.31 -26.41
N ASP A 461 -5.30 -7.40 -27.39
CA ASP A 461 -6.15 -6.22 -27.47
C ASP A 461 -7.60 -6.58 -27.83
N LEU A 462 -7.85 -7.72 -28.48
CA LEU A 462 -9.21 -8.24 -28.65
C LEU A 462 -9.85 -8.59 -27.30
N GLY A 463 -9.10 -9.26 -26.41
CA GLY A 463 -9.56 -9.55 -25.05
C GLY A 463 -9.81 -8.27 -24.25
N LEU A 464 -8.88 -7.31 -24.33
CA LEU A 464 -9.00 -6.02 -23.65
C LEU A 464 -10.15 -5.17 -24.22
N TYR A 465 -10.40 -5.22 -25.53
CA TYR A 465 -11.55 -4.58 -26.18
C TYR A 465 -12.87 -5.08 -25.58
N TRP A 466 -13.04 -6.41 -25.53
CA TRP A 466 -14.26 -7.00 -24.98
C TRP A 466 -14.41 -6.72 -23.49
N GLN A 467 -13.32 -6.79 -22.74
CA GLN A 467 -13.32 -6.41 -21.34
C GLN A 467 -13.78 -4.95 -21.15
N HIS A 468 -13.19 -4.02 -21.90
CA HIS A 468 -13.52 -2.60 -21.83
C HIS A 468 -14.98 -2.35 -22.21
N ARG A 469 -15.46 -3.01 -23.26
CA ARG A 469 -16.86 -2.94 -23.68
C ARG A 469 -17.83 -3.49 -22.61
N LEU A 470 -17.50 -4.63 -21.99
CA LEU A 470 -18.33 -5.21 -20.93
C LEU A 470 -18.38 -4.32 -19.68
N PHE A 471 -17.33 -3.53 -19.41
CA PHE A 471 -17.40 -2.48 -18.38
C PHE A 471 -18.47 -1.42 -18.68
N HIS A 472 -18.79 -1.16 -19.95
CA HIS A 472 -19.84 -0.22 -20.33
C HIS A 472 -21.23 -0.87 -20.42
N GLU A 473 -21.31 -2.18 -20.65
CA GLU A 473 -22.59 -2.86 -20.89
C GLU A 473 -23.18 -3.57 -19.64
N ILE A 474 -22.34 -3.95 -18.66
CA ILE A 474 -22.77 -4.69 -17.45
C ILE A 474 -22.78 -3.73 -16.24
N PRO A 475 -23.95 -3.48 -15.59
CA PRO A 475 -24.02 -2.44 -14.54
C PRO A 475 -23.04 -2.62 -13.37
N PRO A 476 -22.85 -3.81 -12.78
CA PRO A 476 -21.83 -3.99 -11.73
C PRO A 476 -20.38 -3.73 -12.20
N LEU A 477 -20.08 -3.96 -13.48
CA LEU A 477 -18.76 -3.68 -14.04
C LEU A 477 -18.60 -2.18 -14.31
N TRP A 478 -19.66 -1.53 -14.82
CA TRP A 478 -19.72 -0.08 -14.98
C TRP A 478 -19.43 0.65 -13.67
N GLU A 479 -19.98 0.20 -12.54
CA GLU A 479 -19.69 0.81 -11.23
C GLU A 479 -18.18 0.87 -10.91
N THR A 480 -17.39 -0.10 -11.38
CA THR A 480 -15.92 -0.11 -11.21
C THR A 480 -15.20 0.79 -12.21
N HIS A 481 -15.77 0.95 -13.41
CA HIS A 481 -15.13 1.63 -14.53
C HIS A 481 -15.54 3.10 -14.65
N GLN A 482 -16.71 3.49 -14.18
CA GLN A 482 -17.17 4.88 -14.17
C GLN A 482 -16.24 5.81 -13.37
N VAL A 483 -15.46 5.27 -12.42
CA VAL A 483 -14.40 5.99 -11.69
C VAL A 483 -13.34 6.53 -12.65
N HIS A 484 -13.01 5.76 -13.69
CA HIS A 484 -12.14 6.17 -14.79
C HIS A 484 -12.79 7.27 -15.64
N HIS A 485 -14.09 7.16 -15.91
CA HIS A 485 -14.86 8.18 -16.62
C HIS A 485 -15.21 9.40 -15.78
N ALA A 486 -15.01 9.39 -14.47
CA ALA A 486 -15.30 10.53 -13.59
C ALA A 486 -14.33 11.71 -13.78
N VAL A 487 -13.26 11.48 -14.56
CA VAL A 487 -12.20 12.44 -14.81
C VAL A 487 -12.70 13.60 -15.68
N ARG A 488 -12.46 14.83 -15.22
CA ARG A 488 -12.89 16.07 -15.91
C ARG A 488 -11.79 16.73 -16.76
N SER A 489 -10.56 16.23 -16.66
CA SER A 489 -9.43 16.79 -17.39
C SER A 489 -8.35 15.72 -17.63
N TYR A 490 -7.55 15.85 -18.68
CA TYR A 490 -6.54 14.85 -19.03
C TYR A 490 -5.23 15.01 -18.25
N GLY A 491 -4.67 13.88 -17.81
CA GLY A 491 -3.36 13.81 -17.17
C GLY A 491 -2.84 12.37 -17.18
N PRO A 492 -1.52 12.14 -17.34
CA PRO A 492 -0.95 10.79 -17.42
C PRO A 492 -1.17 9.96 -16.15
N THR A 493 -1.28 10.62 -14.99
CA THR A 493 -1.61 9.97 -13.71
C THR A 493 -3.08 9.59 -13.60
N ARG A 494 -3.96 10.23 -14.36
CA ARG A 494 -5.40 9.96 -14.33
C ARG A 494 -5.79 8.71 -15.10
N ALA A 495 -4.90 8.24 -15.98
CA ALA A 495 -4.98 6.90 -16.55
C ALA A 495 -5.05 5.81 -15.47
N ALA A 496 -4.52 6.07 -14.27
CA ALA A 496 -4.52 5.12 -13.15
C ALA A 496 -5.78 5.23 -12.25
N ARG A 497 -6.76 6.08 -12.57
CA ARG A 497 -8.00 6.20 -11.78
C ARG A 497 -8.96 5.06 -12.09
N HIS A 498 -8.63 3.89 -11.54
CA HIS A 498 -9.49 2.71 -11.59
C HIS A 498 -9.94 2.31 -10.20
N HIS A 499 -11.02 1.54 -10.15
CA HIS A 499 -11.38 0.79 -8.96
C HIS A 499 -10.39 -0.38 -8.76
N PRO A 500 -10.04 -0.78 -7.52
CA PRO A 500 -9.11 -1.91 -7.27
C PRO A 500 -9.53 -3.25 -7.90
N LEU A 501 -10.82 -3.43 -8.19
CA LEU A 501 -11.34 -4.61 -8.88
C LEU A 501 -11.09 -4.60 -10.39
N SER A 502 -10.97 -3.42 -11.02
CA SER A 502 -10.78 -3.33 -12.47
C SER A 502 -9.46 -3.99 -12.91
N PRO A 503 -8.30 -3.75 -12.24
CA PRO A 503 -7.06 -4.48 -12.54
C PRO A 503 -7.17 -6.00 -12.39
N ILE A 504 -8.00 -6.50 -11.47
CA ILE A 504 -8.21 -7.96 -11.29
C ILE A 504 -8.89 -8.56 -12.53
N VAL A 505 -9.93 -7.89 -13.04
CA VAL A 505 -10.61 -8.30 -14.27
C VAL A 505 -9.67 -8.18 -15.47
N THR A 506 -8.89 -7.09 -15.56
CA THR A 506 -7.88 -6.90 -16.62
C THR A 506 -6.84 -8.02 -16.59
N THR A 507 -6.43 -8.42 -15.40
CA THR A 507 -5.45 -9.48 -15.21
C THR A 507 -5.93 -10.82 -15.73
N ALA A 508 -7.22 -11.14 -15.60
CA ALA A 508 -7.77 -12.37 -16.17
C ALA A 508 -7.55 -12.44 -17.70
N VAL A 509 -7.63 -11.31 -18.41
CA VAL A 509 -7.31 -11.24 -19.85
C VAL A 509 -5.83 -11.49 -20.10
N TRP A 510 -4.95 -10.83 -19.34
CA TRP A 510 -3.50 -11.07 -19.42
C TRP A 510 -3.10 -12.50 -19.07
N MET A 511 -3.78 -13.14 -18.12
CA MET A 511 -3.62 -14.56 -17.78
C MET A 511 -4.06 -15.45 -18.94
N GLY A 512 -5.21 -15.16 -19.55
CA GLY A 512 -5.69 -15.84 -20.76
C GLY A 512 -4.67 -15.75 -21.90
N PHE A 513 -4.04 -14.59 -22.08
CA PHE A 513 -2.97 -14.43 -23.06
C PHE A 513 -1.69 -15.18 -22.67
N ALA A 514 -1.28 -15.16 -21.41
CA ALA A 514 -0.13 -15.93 -20.92
C ALA A 514 -0.33 -17.44 -21.13
N LEU A 515 -1.56 -17.93 -20.99
CA LEU A 515 -1.96 -19.32 -21.26
C LEU A 515 -1.82 -19.72 -22.73
N LEU A 516 -1.78 -18.78 -23.66
CA LEU A 516 -1.45 -19.09 -25.05
C LEU A 516 0.02 -19.54 -25.20
N GLY A 517 0.90 -19.15 -24.28
CA GLY A 517 2.32 -19.55 -24.28
C GLY A 517 3.21 -18.68 -25.17
N ALA A 518 2.89 -17.39 -25.33
CA ALA A 518 3.76 -16.44 -26.02
C ALA A 518 5.14 -16.31 -25.32
N PRO A 519 6.25 -16.11 -26.05
CA PRO A 519 7.55 -15.87 -25.45
C PRO A 519 7.52 -14.71 -24.46
N VAL A 520 8.31 -14.82 -23.39
CA VAL A 520 8.36 -13.81 -22.31
C VAL A 520 8.76 -12.43 -22.83
N GLU A 521 9.61 -12.39 -23.86
CA GLU A 521 10.02 -11.19 -24.58
C GLU A 521 8.82 -10.50 -25.24
N VAL A 522 7.99 -11.26 -25.96
CA VAL A 522 6.80 -10.76 -26.65
C VAL A 522 5.78 -10.24 -25.63
N PHE A 523 5.58 -10.98 -24.54
CA PHE A 523 4.70 -10.58 -23.44
C PHE A 523 5.15 -9.27 -22.77
N ALA A 524 6.46 -9.13 -22.48
CA ALA A 524 7.01 -7.92 -21.88
C ALA A 524 6.93 -6.71 -22.83
N MET A 525 7.19 -6.91 -24.12
CA MET A 525 7.06 -5.87 -25.15
C MET A 525 5.60 -5.40 -25.29
N ALA A 526 4.62 -6.32 -25.27
CA ALA A 526 3.21 -5.98 -25.33
C ALA A 526 2.74 -5.21 -24.08
N GLN A 527 3.17 -5.62 -22.88
CA GLN A 527 2.91 -4.86 -21.64
C GLN A 527 3.53 -3.46 -21.67
N ALA A 528 4.77 -3.35 -22.12
CA ALA A 528 5.46 -2.07 -22.26
C ALA A 528 4.74 -1.12 -23.22
N PHE A 529 4.26 -1.64 -24.35
CA PHE A 529 3.40 -0.91 -25.26
C PHE A 529 2.14 -0.44 -24.53
N ALA A 530 1.38 -1.36 -23.93
CA ALA A 530 0.07 -1.06 -23.35
C ALA A 530 0.15 -0.03 -22.22
N ALA A 531 1.12 -0.19 -21.31
CA ALA A 531 1.31 0.73 -20.19
C ALA A 531 1.71 2.14 -20.65
N THR A 532 2.64 2.23 -21.62
CA THR A 532 3.07 3.52 -22.16
C THR A 532 1.93 4.16 -22.95
N ASN A 533 1.28 3.40 -23.83
CA ASN A 533 0.19 3.91 -24.65
C ASN A 533 -0.99 4.42 -23.79
N GLY A 534 -1.39 3.68 -22.76
CA GLY A 534 -2.44 4.13 -21.82
C GLY A 534 -2.10 5.46 -21.13
N ALA A 535 -0.87 5.62 -20.65
CA ALA A 535 -0.41 6.90 -20.07
C ALA A 535 -0.44 8.05 -21.11
N MET A 536 -0.10 7.74 -22.36
CA MET A 536 -0.12 8.71 -23.45
C MET A 536 -1.53 9.07 -23.90
N GLN A 537 -2.48 8.14 -23.89
CA GLN A 537 -3.88 8.38 -24.24
C GLN A 537 -4.55 9.42 -23.33
N HIS A 538 -4.22 9.39 -22.03
CA HIS A 538 -4.68 10.38 -21.06
C HIS A 538 -3.76 11.60 -20.96
N CYS A 539 -2.71 11.71 -21.77
CA CYS A 539 -1.81 12.85 -21.74
C CYS A 539 -2.57 14.13 -22.12
N GLY A 540 -2.42 15.18 -21.32
CA GLY A 540 -2.97 16.51 -21.61
C GLY A 540 -2.16 17.31 -22.65
N ALA A 541 -1.28 16.66 -23.41
CA ALA A 541 -0.57 17.27 -24.55
C ALA A 541 -1.37 17.17 -25.85
N ASP A 542 -1.17 18.15 -26.75
CA ASP A 542 -1.60 18.04 -28.16
C ASP A 542 -0.70 17.02 -28.87
N LEU A 543 -1.09 15.75 -28.83
CA LEU A 543 -0.42 14.65 -29.51
C LEU A 543 -1.27 14.25 -30.72
N ARG A 544 -0.68 14.33 -31.93
CA ARG A 544 -1.39 14.01 -33.18
C ARG A 544 -0.65 12.90 -33.90
N ILE A 545 -1.16 11.68 -33.78
CA ILE A 545 -0.61 10.52 -34.48
C ILE A 545 -1.16 10.37 -35.91
N GLY A 546 -2.21 11.14 -36.25
CA GLY A 546 -2.68 11.33 -37.62
C GLY A 546 -3.29 10.05 -38.19
N ARG A 547 -2.77 9.56 -39.32
CA ARG A 547 -3.31 8.35 -39.96
C ARG A 547 -3.16 7.09 -39.10
N LEU A 548 -2.25 7.11 -38.11
CA LEU A 548 -2.04 5.98 -37.20
C LEU A 548 -3.22 5.75 -36.24
N ASP A 549 -4.10 6.75 -36.02
CA ASP A 549 -5.36 6.58 -35.26
C ASP A 549 -6.31 5.56 -35.90
N ALA A 550 -6.01 5.12 -37.13
CA ALA A 550 -6.73 4.04 -37.79
C ALA A 550 -6.38 2.64 -37.34
N VAL A 551 -5.24 2.49 -36.69
CA VAL A 551 -4.73 1.21 -36.24
C VAL A 551 -4.56 1.24 -34.74
N PHE A 552 -3.98 2.31 -34.20
CA PHE A 552 -3.70 2.48 -32.79
C PHE A 552 -4.74 3.38 -32.13
N ALA A 553 -5.13 3.01 -30.92
CA ALA A 553 -5.88 3.88 -30.04
C ALA A 553 -4.93 4.94 -29.50
N GLY A 554 -5.01 6.13 -30.08
CA GLY A 554 -4.24 7.29 -29.68
C GLY A 554 -5.00 8.16 -28.67
N PRO A 555 -4.37 9.28 -28.27
CA PRO A 555 -5.02 10.27 -27.40
C PRO A 555 -6.34 10.77 -27.99
N SER A 556 -6.37 11.09 -29.29
CA SER A 556 -7.57 11.60 -29.96
C SER A 556 -8.78 10.65 -29.85
N THR A 557 -8.57 9.36 -30.09
CA THR A 557 -9.64 8.34 -30.07
C THR A 557 -10.13 8.07 -28.66
N HIS A 558 -9.23 8.11 -27.67
CA HIS A 558 -9.59 7.92 -26.26
C HIS A 558 -10.33 9.12 -25.67
N ARG A 559 -10.03 10.34 -26.15
CA ARG A 559 -10.79 11.54 -25.73
C ARG A 559 -12.26 11.46 -26.13
N TRP A 560 -12.53 10.95 -27.32
CA TRP A 560 -13.90 10.68 -27.77
C TRP A 560 -14.63 9.68 -26.89
N HIS A 561 -13.94 8.62 -26.48
CA HIS A 561 -14.47 7.62 -25.55
C HIS A 561 -14.88 8.23 -24.19
N HIS A 562 -14.09 9.19 -23.69
CA HIS A 562 -14.39 9.93 -22.46
C HIS A 562 -15.39 11.10 -22.61
N ALA A 563 -15.88 11.37 -23.83
CA ALA A 563 -16.80 12.47 -24.06
C ALA A 563 -18.21 12.13 -23.53
N ARG A 564 -18.76 13.01 -22.70
CA ARG A 564 -20.08 12.86 -22.07
C ARG A 564 -21.20 12.60 -23.08
N ASP A 565 -21.20 13.34 -24.19
CA ASP A 565 -22.28 13.29 -25.20
C ASP A 565 -22.15 12.10 -26.18
N LEU A 566 -21.02 11.41 -26.17
CA LEU A 566 -20.68 10.34 -27.13
C LEU A 566 -20.12 9.09 -26.43
N HIS A 567 -20.49 8.92 -25.17
CA HIS A 567 -20.32 7.71 -24.36
C HIS A 567 -20.68 6.43 -25.16
N ASP A 568 -19.96 5.34 -24.91
CA ASP A 568 -20.05 4.04 -25.61
C ASP A 568 -19.47 3.95 -27.02
N ARG A 569 -18.33 4.60 -27.25
CA ARG A 569 -17.58 4.53 -28.51
C ARG A 569 -16.09 4.34 -28.26
N ASN A 570 -15.37 3.88 -29.27
CA ASN A 570 -13.91 3.73 -29.27
C ASN A 570 -13.38 2.93 -28.05
N PHE A 571 -13.85 1.68 -27.88
CA PHE A 571 -13.48 0.81 -26.76
C PHE A 571 -12.09 0.18 -26.87
N GLY A 572 -11.46 0.20 -28.04
CA GLY A 572 -10.12 -0.35 -28.25
C GLY A 572 -9.08 0.33 -27.37
N PRO A 573 -8.48 -0.37 -26.38
CA PRO A 573 -7.56 0.26 -25.46
C PRO A 573 -6.16 0.46 -26.06
N ASN A 574 -5.75 -0.34 -27.05
CA ASN A 574 -4.49 -0.12 -27.78
C ASN A 574 -4.68 -0.07 -29.29
N LEU A 575 -5.64 -0.82 -29.84
CA LEU A 575 -5.90 -0.87 -31.27
C LEU A 575 -7.34 -0.46 -31.57
N THR A 576 -7.52 0.44 -32.53
CA THR A 576 -8.85 0.89 -32.98
C THR A 576 -9.46 -0.04 -34.02
N VAL A 577 -8.72 -1.08 -34.43
CA VAL A 577 -9.19 -2.06 -35.43
C VAL A 577 -10.45 -2.77 -34.95
N TRP A 578 -10.57 -3.04 -33.66
CA TRP A 578 -11.73 -3.74 -33.08
C TRP A 578 -12.99 -2.88 -33.01
N ASP A 579 -12.86 -1.56 -32.90
CA ASP A 579 -14.00 -0.62 -32.99
C ASP A 579 -14.59 -0.52 -34.39
N GLN A 580 -13.78 -0.81 -35.40
CA GLN A 580 -14.18 -0.76 -36.81
C GLN A 580 -14.91 -2.03 -37.26
N VAL A 581 -14.82 -3.12 -36.47
CA VAL A 581 -15.54 -4.36 -36.75
C VAL A 581 -17.05 -4.15 -36.50
N PRO A 582 -17.93 -4.50 -37.46
CA PRO A 582 -19.37 -4.36 -37.31
C PRO A 582 -19.97 -5.48 -36.46
N TRP A 583 -19.61 -5.54 -35.17
CA TRP A 583 -20.00 -6.61 -34.22
C TRP A 583 -21.50 -6.87 -34.15
N HIS A 584 -22.34 -5.83 -34.32
CA HIS A 584 -23.81 -5.93 -34.37
C HIS A 584 -24.33 -6.86 -35.48
N ARG A 585 -23.53 -7.12 -36.53
CA ARG A 585 -23.89 -8.04 -37.61
C ARG A 585 -23.64 -9.52 -37.27
N LEU A 586 -22.95 -9.82 -36.17
CA LEU A 586 -22.73 -11.19 -35.73
C LEU A 586 -23.93 -11.67 -34.89
N PRO A 587 -24.63 -12.75 -35.29
CA PRO A 587 -25.90 -13.16 -34.67
C PRO A 587 -25.83 -13.38 -33.15
N LEU A 588 -24.79 -14.09 -32.68
CA LEU A 588 -24.57 -14.37 -31.25
C LEU A 588 -24.38 -13.08 -30.45
N VAL A 589 -23.56 -12.17 -30.95
CA VAL A 589 -23.22 -10.92 -30.28
C VAL A 589 -24.42 -9.97 -30.25
N GLY A 590 -25.08 -9.76 -31.40
CA GLY A 590 -26.23 -8.86 -31.51
C GLY A 590 -27.47 -9.34 -30.75
N SER A 591 -27.56 -10.63 -30.43
CA SER A 591 -28.65 -11.20 -29.63
C SER A 591 -28.43 -11.08 -28.11
N LEU A 592 -27.17 -11.11 -27.67
CA LEU A 592 -26.80 -11.07 -26.25
C LEU A 592 -26.57 -9.64 -25.74
N LEU A 593 -26.08 -8.76 -26.61
CA LEU A 593 -25.63 -7.42 -26.27
C LEU A 593 -26.37 -6.38 -27.12
N ARG A 594 -26.75 -5.24 -26.52
CA ARG A 594 -27.47 -4.15 -27.21
C ARG A 594 -26.52 -3.29 -28.05
N ILE A 595 -25.90 -3.88 -29.07
CA ILE A 595 -25.00 -3.15 -29.99
C ILE A 595 -25.80 -2.55 -31.14
N GLN A 596 -25.91 -1.22 -31.20
CA GLN A 596 -26.73 -0.56 -32.23
C GLN A 596 -25.97 -0.26 -33.54
N HIS A 597 -24.67 0.06 -33.51
CA HIS A 597 -23.87 0.41 -34.70
C HIS A 597 -22.36 0.13 -34.52
N THR A 598 -21.53 0.40 -35.53
CA THR A 598 -20.06 0.47 -35.38
C THR A 598 -19.70 1.55 -34.36
N THR A 599 -18.79 1.23 -33.45
CA THR A 599 -18.45 2.09 -32.31
C THR A 599 -17.29 3.03 -32.60
N PHE A 600 -16.70 2.95 -33.80
CA PHE A 600 -15.59 3.79 -34.19
C PHE A 600 -16.02 5.19 -34.64
N PHE A 601 -15.43 6.21 -34.03
CA PHE A 601 -15.65 7.60 -34.37
C PHE A 601 -14.34 8.37 -34.56
N ARG A 602 -14.27 9.15 -35.64
CA ARG A 602 -13.23 10.16 -35.89
C ARG A 602 -13.89 11.51 -36.22
N GLY A 603 -13.55 12.54 -35.46
CA GLY A 603 -14.02 13.92 -35.64
C GLY A 603 -13.13 14.93 -34.94
N ALA A 604 -13.52 16.21 -34.93
CA ALA A 604 -12.82 17.28 -34.20
C ALA A 604 -12.91 17.08 -32.68
N GLU A 605 -11.78 16.85 -32.01
CA GLU A 605 -11.71 16.38 -30.62
C GLU A 605 -12.64 17.13 -29.64
N PRO A 606 -13.22 16.41 -28.67
CA PRO A 606 -14.08 17.01 -27.66
C PRO A 606 -13.25 17.91 -26.73
N GLY A 607 -13.70 19.14 -26.51
CA GLY A 607 -13.07 20.06 -25.56
C GLY A 607 -13.29 19.65 -24.10
N PRO A 608 -12.42 20.05 -23.16
CA PRO A 608 -12.48 19.74 -21.71
C PRO A 608 -13.85 19.91 -21.03
N ALA A 609 -14.66 20.88 -21.46
CA ALA A 609 -16.00 21.10 -20.89
C ALA A 609 -17.00 19.96 -21.17
N ARG A 610 -16.69 19.05 -22.10
CA ARG A 610 -17.57 17.93 -22.50
C ARG A 610 -17.10 16.57 -21.96
N ILE A 611 -16.17 16.55 -21.02
CA ILE A 611 -15.54 15.31 -20.53
C ILE A 611 -15.95 15.06 -19.08
N GLY A 612 -16.17 13.79 -18.75
CA GLY A 612 -16.61 13.37 -17.42
C GLY A 612 -18.10 13.01 -17.36
N LEU A 613 -18.53 12.55 -16.18
CA LEU A 613 -19.93 12.23 -15.90
C LEU A 613 -20.79 13.47 -15.68
N GLU A 614 -22.10 13.30 -15.86
CA GLU A 614 -23.12 14.32 -15.62
C GLU A 614 -23.11 14.85 -14.19
N GLU A 615 -23.16 13.92 -13.25
CA GLU A 615 -23.06 14.19 -11.82
C GLU A 615 -21.64 13.90 -11.32
N PRO A 616 -21.04 14.78 -10.51
CA PRO A 616 -19.75 14.53 -9.91
C PRO A 616 -19.78 13.35 -8.94
N LEU A 617 -18.97 12.32 -9.20
CA LEU A 617 -18.59 11.31 -8.20
C LEU A 617 -17.60 11.85 -7.15
N VAL A 618 -17.16 13.10 -7.30
CA VAL A 618 -16.17 13.77 -6.44
C VAL A 618 -16.77 15.08 -5.96
N SER A 619 -16.90 15.27 -4.65
CA SER A 619 -17.17 16.60 -4.10
C SER A 619 -15.88 17.40 -4.02
N SER A 620 -15.89 18.63 -4.54
CA SER A 620 -14.78 19.57 -4.38
C SER A 620 -14.60 20.07 -2.94
N SER A 621 -15.59 19.84 -2.06
CA SER A 621 -15.52 20.23 -0.65
C SER A 621 -14.93 19.14 0.25
N GLU A 622 -14.76 17.92 -0.24
CA GLU A 622 -14.34 16.76 0.56
C GLU A 622 -12.85 16.42 0.34
N SER A 623 -12.24 15.77 1.34
CA SER A 623 -10.85 15.32 1.23
C SER A 623 -10.68 14.24 0.15
N ALA A 624 -9.49 14.13 -0.42
CA ALA A 624 -9.18 13.10 -1.43
C ALA A 624 -9.45 11.67 -0.93
N LEU A 625 -9.20 11.39 0.36
CA LEU A 625 -9.46 10.08 0.96
C LEU A 625 -10.96 9.77 1.04
N VAL A 626 -11.77 10.76 1.40
CA VAL A 626 -13.24 10.62 1.48
C VAL A 626 -13.83 10.42 0.08
N ASN A 627 -13.39 11.23 -0.89
CA ASN A 627 -13.76 11.05 -2.29
C ASN A 627 -13.37 9.67 -2.84
N TRP A 628 -12.17 9.18 -2.52
CA TRP A 628 -11.73 7.82 -2.88
C TRP A 628 -12.64 6.76 -2.24
N PHE A 629 -12.97 6.90 -0.96
CA PHE A 629 -13.88 5.98 -0.26
C PHE A 629 -15.27 5.97 -0.90
N HIS A 630 -15.80 7.14 -1.28
CA HIS A 630 -17.06 7.25 -2.01
C HIS A 630 -17.03 6.61 -3.39
N GLN A 631 -15.89 6.62 -4.08
CA GLN A 631 -15.77 5.99 -5.40
C GLN A 631 -15.53 4.48 -5.33
N VAL A 632 -14.86 4.00 -4.29
CA VAL A 632 -14.44 2.60 -4.16
C VAL A 632 -15.38 1.80 -3.28
N VAL A 633 -15.76 2.33 -2.13
CA VAL A 633 -16.50 1.56 -1.13
C VAL A 633 -18.00 1.74 -1.28
N ASN A 634 -18.50 2.94 -1.55
CA ASN A 634 -19.94 3.18 -1.57
C ASN A 634 -20.71 2.39 -2.64
N PRO A 635 -20.27 2.30 -3.91
CA PRO A 635 -21.00 1.53 -4.92
C PRO A 635 -21.16 0.06 -4.53
N PHE A 636 -20.15 -0.47 -3.83
CA PHE A 636 -20.11 -1.85 -3.36
C PHE A 636 -20.55 -2.00 -1.91
N ARG A 637 -20.92 -0.93 -1.20
CA ARG A 637 -21.26 -0.99 0.22
C ARG A 637 -22.35 -2.04 0.51
N PRO A 638 -23.42 -2.18 -0.30
CA PRO A 638 -24.41 -3.24 -0.07
C PRO A 638 -23.81 -4.65 -0.21
N LEU A 639 -22.94 -4.86 -1.21
CA LEU A 639 -22.27 -6.14 -1.46
C LEU A 639 -21.27 -6.45 -0.35
N VAL A 640 -20.44 -5.48 0.05
CA VAL A 640 -19.43 -5.60 1.11
C VAL A 640 -20.11 -5.89 2.45
N LEU A 641 -21.12 -5.10 2.82
CA LEU A 641 -21.89 -5.36 4.04
C LEU A 641 -22.61 -6.70 3.96
N GLY A 642 -23.13 -7.09 2.79
CA GLY A 642 -23.66 -8.44 2.55
C GLY A 642 -22.62 -9.52 2.85
N ALA A 643 -21.44 -9.43 2.25
CA ALA A 643 -20.35 -10.38 2.45
C ALA A 643 -19.93 -10.46 3.92
N ILE A 644 -19.78 -9.31 4.61
CA ILE A 644 -19.48 -9.28 6.06
C ILE A 644 -20.56 -10.04 6.84
N ARG A 645 -21.84 -9.76 6.62
CA ARG A 645 -22.95 -10.42 7.34
C ARG A 645 -22.95 -11.94 7.19
N TRP A 646 -22.65 -12.45 5.99
CA TRP A 646 -22.71 -13.90 5.68
C TRP A 646 -21.39 -14.65 5.99
N LEU A 647 -20.24 -14.00 5.80
CA LEU A 647 -18.93 -14.66 5.90
C LEU A 647 -18.27 -14.51 7.27
N SER A 648 -18.61 -13.49 8.06
CA SER A 648 -17.93 -13.25 9.36
C SER A 648 -18.01 -14.45 10.29
N PHE A 649 -19.16 -15.13 10.40
CA PHE A 649 -19.30 -16.30 11.27
C PHE A 649 -18.39 -17.47 10.84
N PRO A 650 -18.52 -18.03 9.62
CA PRO A 650 -17.68 -19.17 9.22
C PRO A 650 -16.19 -18.82 9.14
N VAL A 651 -15.83 -17.59 8.76
CA VAL A 651 -14.43 -17.14 8.70
C VAL A 651 -13.83 -17.03 10.09
N LEU A 652 -14.54 -16.46 11.07
CA LEU A 652 -14.02 -16.34 12.44
C LEU A 652 -13.90 -17.71 13.11
N VAL A 653 -14.93 -18.56 13.00
CA VAL A 653 -14.92 -19.89 13.61
C VAL A 653 -13.83 -20.76 13.00
N GLY A 654 -13.75 -20.84 11.67
CA GLY A 654 -12.74 -21.64 10.98
C GLY A 654 -11.32 -21.07 11.11
N GLY A 655 -11.18 -19.74 10.99
CA GLY A 655 -9.90 -19.04 11.06
C GLY A 655 -9.26 -19.09 12.44
N VAL A 656 -10.04 -18.92 13.52
CA VAL A 656 -9.53 -19.01 14.89
C VAL A 656 -9.16 -20.46 15.24
N GLY A 657 -9.98 -21.44 14.85
CA GLY A 657 -9.66 -22.85 15.05
C GLY A 657 -8.36 -23.26 14.34
N MET A 658 -8.21 -22.88 13.07
CA MET A 658 -7.00 -23.13 12.29
C MET A 658 -5.79 -22.37 12.85
N GLY A 659 -5.95 -21.09 13.21
CA GLY A 659 -4.89 -20.28 13.78
C GLY A 659 -4.38 -20.83 15.11
N ALA A 660 -5.29 -21.29 15.99
CA ALA A 660 -4.93 -21.94 17.25
C ALA A 660 -4.16 -23.25 16.99
N PHE A 661 -4.63 -24.09 16.07
CA PHE A 661 -3.94 -25.31 15.68
C PHE A 661 -2.51 -25.03 15.17
N VAL A 662 -2.35 -24.11 14.22
CA VAL A 662 -1.05 -23.74 13.65
C VAL A 662 -0.12 -23.14 14.72
N ALA A 663 -0.63 -22.28 15.59
CA ALA A 663 0.18 -21.67 16.64
C ALA A 663 0.74 -22.73 17.60
N ILE A 664 -0.07 -23.70 18.03
CA ILE A 664 0.40 -24.77 18.92
C ILE A 664 1.33 -25.73 18.19
N ALA A 665 1.07 -26.03 16.91
CA ALA A 665 1.99 -26.81 16.07
C ALA A 665 3.36 -26.12 15.89
N ARG A 666 3.41 -24.79 16.07
CA ARG A 666 4.64 -23.98 16.10
C ARG A 666 5.18 -23.78 17.53
N SER A 667 4.71 -24.57 18.49
CA SER A 667 5.11 -24.54 19.90
C SER A 667 4.83 -23.21 20.61
N VAL A 668 3.84 -22.43 20.16
CA VAL A 668 3.37 -21.26 20.90
C VAL A 668 2.69 -21.74 22.19
N PRO A 669 2.98 -21.15 23.37
CA PRO A 669 2.37 -21.55 24.63
C PRO A 669 0.84 -21.48 24.57
N VAL A 670 0.16 -22.57 24.94
CA VAL A 670 -1.31 -22.68 24.93
C VAL A 670 -2.03 -21.50 25.60
N PRO A 671 -1.61 -21.01 26.79
CA PRO A 671 -2.26 -19.86 27.42
C PRO A 671 -2.20 -18.60 26.55
N LEU A 672 -1.11 -18.39 25.83
CA LEU A 672 -0.94 -17.26 24.92
C LEU A 672 -1.83 -17.41 23.68
N VAL A 673 -1.95 -18.63 23.13
CA VAL A 673 -2.86 -18.89 21.99
C VAL A 673 -4.31 -18.58 22.36
N VAL A 674 -4.77 -19.05 23.52
CA VAL A 674 -6.14 -18.78 24.01
C VAL A 674 -6.36 -17.28 24.26
N LEU A 675 -5.39 -16.60 24.88
CA LEU A 675 -5.48 -15.16 25.13
C LEU A 675 -5.56 -14.34 23.82
N LEU A 676 -4.71 -14.67 22.84
CA LEU A 676 -4.70 -13.99 21.53
C LEU A 676 -5.97 -14.27 20.73
N ALA A 677 -6.47 -15.50 20.76
CA ALA A 677 -7.75 -15.86 20.14
C ALA A 677 -8.91 -15.09 20.78
N LEU A 678 -8.99 -15.06 22.12
CA LEU A 678 -10.00 -14.30 22.86
C LEU A 678 -9.97 -12.81 22.48
N LEU A 679 -8.79 -12.18 22.60
CA LEU A 679 -8.65 -10.76 22.32
C LEU A 679 -8.95 -10.43 20.86
N GLY A 680 -8.47 -11.26 19.93
CA GLY A 680 -8.71 -11.11 18.49
C GLY A 680 -10.20 -11.18 18.16
N VAL A 681 -10.91 -12.19 18.67
CA VAL A 681 -12.35 -12.35 18.42
C VAL A 681 -13.16 -11.22 19.05
N VAL A 682 -12.83 -10.81 20.29
CA VAL A 682 -13.50 -9.66 20.93
C VAL A 682 -13.30 -8.39 20.10
N LEU A 683 -12.07 -8.08 19.68
CA LEU A 683 -11.79 -6.89 18.87
C LEU A 683 -12.54 -6.91 17.54
N VAL A 684 -12.54 -8.04 16.83
CA VAL A 684 -13.27 -8.16 15.57
C VAL A 684 -14.78 -8.05 15.82
N ASN A 685 -15.33 -8.72 16.83
CA ASN A 685 -16.74 -8.65 17.16
C ASN A 685 -17.18 -7.22 17.48
N VAL A 686 -16.41 -6.50 18.29
CA VAL A 686 -16.64 -5.09 18.64
C VAL A 686 -16.61 -4.18 17.41
N GLY A 687 -15.81 -4.53 16.39
CA GLY A 687 -15.86 -3.91 15.07
C GLY A 687 -17.13 -4.26 14.29
N LEU A 688 -17.52 -5.54 14.26
CA LEU A 688 -18.74 -6.00 13.58
C LEU A 688 -20.00 -5.35 14.16
N GLU A 689 -20.11 -5.25 15.48
CA GLU A 689 -21.24 -4.60 16.16
C GLU A 689 -21.37 -3.11 15.83
N ARG A 690 -20.28 -2.45 15.41
CA ARG A 690 -20.30 -1.05 14.94
C ARG A 690 -20.62 -0.92 13.45
N VAL A 691 -20.16 -1.86 12.63
CA VAL A 691 -20.29 -1.81 11.16
C VAL A 691 -21.65 -2.34 10.70
N ILE A 692 -22.16 -3.39 11.35
CA ILE A 692 -23.42 -4.05 11.05
C ILE A 692 -24.22 -4.32 12.33
N PRO A 693 -24.63 -3.29 13.10
CA PRO A 693 -25.46 -3.50 14.29
C PRO A 693 -26.81 -4.13 13.90
N PHE A 694 -27.24 -5.12 14.67
CA PHE A 694 -28.57 -5.69 14.62
C PHE A 694 -29.58 -4.73 15.26
N ARG A 695 -29.21 -4.12 16.40
CA ARG A 695 -29.95 -3.05 17.05
C ARG A 695 -29.01 -1.93 17.49
N GLU A 696 -29.25 -0.71 17.01
CA GLU A 696 -28.43 0.45 17.38
C GLU A 696 -28.55 0.79 18.87
N SER A 697 -29.73 0.58 19.46
CA SER A 697 -29.98 0.83 20.90
C SER A 697 -29.23 -0.11 21.84
N TRP A 698 -28.60 -1.18 21.32
CA TRP A 698 -27.82 -2.13 22.11
C TRP A 698 -26.32 -1.81 22.17
N ALA A 699 -25.91 -0.65 21.63
CA ALA A 699 -24.56 -0.17 21.74
C ALA A 699 -24.16 0.08 23.20
N SER A 700 -23.06 -0.53 23.65
CA SER A 700 -22.61 -0.39 25.04
C SER A 700 -22.11 1.02 25.35
N ASP A 701 -22.50 1.52 26.52
CA ASP A 701 -21.96 2.75 27.07
C ASP A 701 -20.67 2.51 27.89
N ARG A 702 -20.12 3.58 28.47
CA ARG A 702 -18.89 3.52 29.25
C ARG A 702 -19.05 2.73 30.55
N ALA A 703 -20.20 2.82 31.22
CA ALA A 703 -20.44 2.13 32.49
C ALA A 703 -20.61 0.63 32.26
N GLU A 704 -21.37 0.24 31.24
CA GLU A 704 -21.50 -1.16 30.83
C GLU A 704 -20.17 -1.78 30.42
N THR A 705 -19.35 -1.03 29.68
CA THR A 705 -18.00 -1.48 29.30
C THR A 705 -17.12 -1.72 30.52
N GLN A 706 -17.21 -0.85 31.54
CA GLN A 706 -16.47 -1.06 32.80
C GLN A 706 -16.94 -2.32 33.52
N THR A 707 -18.25 -2.57 33.57
CA THR A 707 -18.81 -3.81 34.14
C THR A 707 -18.32 -5.04 33.39
N ASP A 708 -18.30 -5.01 32.05
CA ASP A 708 -17.80 -6.11 31.22
C ASP A 708 -16.33 -6.41 31.51
N LEU A 709 -15.49 -5.37 31.67
CA LEU A 709 -14.08 -5.53 32.01
C LEU A 709 -13.87 -6.13 33.41
N VAL A 710 -14.70 -5.76 34.38
CA VAL A 710 -14.66 -6.33 35.74
C VAL A 710 -15.04 -7.82 35.68
N HIS A 711 -16.09 -8.19 34.95
CA HIS A 711 -16.47 -9.59 34.79
C HIS A 711 -15.47 -10.39 33.94
N LEU A 712 -14.87 -9.79 32.91
CA LEU A 712 -13.75 -10.37 32.18
C LEU A 712 -12.59 -10.72 33.11
N PHE A 713 -12.29 -9.86 34.09
CA PHE A 713 -11.25 -10.15 35.07
C PHE A 713 -11.69 -11.20 36.10
N LEU A 714 -12.84 -11.02 36.76
CA LEU A 714 -13.29 -11.85 37.89
C LEU A 714 -13.78 -13.24 37.49
N SER A 715 -14.47 -13.34 36.35
CA SER A 715 -15.09 -14.57 35.85
C SER A 715 -14.36 -15.13 34.62
N GLY A 716 -13.63 -14.30 33.88
CA GLY A 716 -12.72 -14.75 32.82
C GLY A 716 -11.33 -15.10 33.36
N LEU A 717 -10.49 -14.11 33.64
CA LEU A 717 -9.05 -14.29 33.85
C LEU A 717 -8.70 -14.92 35.22
N ALA A 718 -9.30 -14.45 36.31
CA ALA A 718 -8.92 -14.84 37.67
C ALA A 718 -9.12 -16.35 37.95
N PRO A 719 -10.24 -17.00 37.56
CA PRO A 719 -10.41 -18.45 37.75
C PRO A 719 -9.35 -19.26 36.99
N HIS A 720 -8.95 -18.82 35.79
CA HIS A 720 -7.91 -19.50 35.00
C HIS A 720 -6.51 -19.34 35.62
N VAL A 721 -6.20 -18.16 36.18
CA VAL A 721 -4.95 -17.94 36.94
C VAL A 721 -4.91 -18.78 38.21
N ILE A 722 -6.02 -18.85 38.95
CA ILE A 722 -6.14 -19.71 40.14
C ILE A 722 -5.97 -21.18 39.77
N VAL A 723 -6.65 -21.65 38.72
CA VAL A 723 -6.51 -23.03 38.22
C VAL A 723 -5.09 -23.30 37.72
N ALA A 724 -4.44 -22.38 37.00
CA ALA A 724 -3.05 -22.52 36.55
C ALA A 724 -2.04 -22.55 37.73
N ALA A 725 -2.28 -21.75 38.78
CA ALA A 725 -1.49 -21.77 40.00
C ALA A 725 -1.67 -23.10 40.76
N LEU A 726 -2.89 -23.63 40.84
CA LEU A 726 -3.18 -24.95 41.41
C LEU A 726 -2.54 -26.09 40.60
N ILE A 727 -2.56 -26.00 39.27
CA ILE A 727 -1.88 -26.95 38.35
C ILE A 727 -0.36 -26.95 38.58
N SER A 728 0.24 -25.77 38.79
CA SER A 728 1.68 -25.63 39.07
C SER A 728 2.08 -26.19 40.45
N LEU A 729 1.10 -26.43 41.34
CA LEU A 729 1.30 -27.00 42.68
C LEU A 729 1.01 -28.52 42.76
N GLY A 730 0.34 -29.11 41.77
CA GLY A 730 0.05 -30.55 41.72
C GLY A 730 -0.85 -30.93 40.53
N ALA A 731 -0.46 -31.96 39.79
CA ALA A 731 -1.01 -32.34 38.48
C ALA A 731 -2.55 -32.52 38.41
N GLY A 732 -3.16 -32.03 37.32
CA GLY A 732 -4.31 -32.71 36.66
C GLY A 732 -5.74 -32.17 36.83
N ILE A 733 -5.98 -30.91 37.20
CA ILE A 733 -7.36 -30.45 37.50
C ILE A 733 -8.09 -29.73 36.33
N SER A 734 -7.39 -29.32 35.26
CA SER A 734 -8.05 -28.79 34.04
C SER A 734 -8.19 -29.84 32.95
N GLY A 735 -9.20 -29.72 32.07
CA GLY A 735 -9.39 -30.64 30.94
C GLY A 735 -8.16 -30.76 30.02
N VAL A 736 -7.46 -29.65 29.75
CA VAL A 736 -6.18 -29.65 28.99
C VAL A 736 -5.06 -30.34 29.78
N GLY A 737 -4.94 -30.04 31.08
CA GLY A 737 -3.93 -30.65 31.94
C GLY A 737 -4.11 -32.17 32.06
N LEU A 738 -5.35 -32.62 32.23
CA LEU A 738 -5.67 -34.04 32.27
C LEU A 738 -5.43 -34.72 30.91
N ALA A 739 -5.79 -34.08 29.80
CA ALA A 739 -5.50 -34.58 28.45
C ALA A 739 -3.98 -34.73 28.21
N SER A 740 -3.17 -33.78 28.67
CA SER A 740 -1.71 -33.83 28.56
C SER A 740 -1.05 -34.94 29.40
N VAL A 741 -1.69 -35.34 30.51
CA VAL A 741 -1.21 -36.41 31.41
C VAL A 741 -1.70 -37.79 30.96
N VAL A 742 -2.97 -37.90 30.55
CA VAL A 742 -3.59 -39.16 30.13
C VAL A 742 -3.10 -39.58 28.75
N GLY A 743 -2.97 -38.62 27.81
CA GLY A 743 -2.38 -38.79 26.48
C GLY A 743 -2.68 -40.16 25.83
N ASN A 744 -1.63 -40.88 25.44
CA ASN A 744 -1.71 -42.18 24.76
C ASN A 744 -2.33 -43.31 25.60
N MET A 745 -2.58 -43.11 26.90
CA MET A 745 -3.24 -44.11 27.77
C MET A 745 -4.77 -44.01 27.75
N GLY A 746 -5.31 -42.88 27.25
CA GLY A 746 -6.73 -42.56 27.24
C GLY A 746 -7.56 -43.34 26.22
N LEU A 747 -8.88 -43.32 26.42
CA LEU A 747 -9.86 -43.98 25.54
C LEU A 747 -9.78 -43.48 24.09
N TRP A 748 -9.42 -42.22 23.87
CA TRP A 748 -9.26 -41.60 22.55
C TRP A 748 -8.21 -42.30 21.70
N HIS A 749 -7.05 -42.60 22.29
CA HIS A 749 -5.97 -43.35 21.64
C HIS A 749 -6.37 -44.83 21.45
N ARG A 750 -7.00 -45.46 22.47
CA ARG A 750 -7.40 -46.87 22.40
C ARG A 750 -8.47 -47.17 21.35
N LEU A 751 -9.34 -46.20 21.06
CA LEU A 751 -10.35 -46.29 19.99
C LEU A 751 -9.77 -45.95 18.60
N GLY A 752 -8.47 -45.66 18.49
CA GLY A 752 -7.81 -45.33 17.22
C GLY A 752 -8.19 -43.97 16.64
N LEU A 753 -8.80 -43.08 17.43
CA LEU A 753 -9.29 -41.77 16.95
C LEU A 753 -8.15 -40.81 16.59
N THR A 754 -6.95 -41.04 17.11
CA THR A 754 -5.72 -40.31 16.75
C THR A 754 -5.32 -40.51 15.28
N GLY A 755 -5.79 -41.59 14.62
CA GLY A 755 -5.54 -41.86 13.21
C GLY A 755 -6.47 -41.10 12.26
N LEU A 756 -7.50 -40.41 12.76
CA LEU A 756 -8.39 -39.60 11.93
C LEU A 756 -7.66 -38.33 11.43
N PRO A 757 -8.06 -37.76 10.28
CA PRO A 757 -7.62 -36.42 9.89
C PRO A 757 -7.87 -35.42 11.02
N VAL A 758 -6.92 -34.53 11.28
CA VAL A 758 -6.99 -33.54 12.38
C VAL A 758 -8.33 -32.79 12.40
N VAL A 759 -8.85 -32.39 11.23
CA VAL A 759 -10.14 -31.70 11.12
C VAL A 759 -11.28 -32.57 11.68
N ALA A 760 -11.29 -33.86 11.38
CA ALA A 760 -12.29 -34.79 11.90
C ALA A 760 -12.15 -34.98 13.43
N GLN A 761 -10.92 -35.01 13.96
CA GLN A 761 -10.69 -35.04 15.40
C GLN A 761 -11.25 -33.77 16.07
N VAL A 762 -10.95 -32.58 15.53
CA VAL A 762 -11.47 -31.30 16.05
C VAL A 762 -12.99 -31.25 16.00
N CYS A 763 -13.61 -31.63 14.88
CA CYS A 763 -15.07 -31.68 14.76
C CYS A 763 -15.71 -32.62 15.81
N LEU A 764 -15.14 -33.81 16.01
CA LEU A 764 -15.63 -34.75 17.01
C LEU A 764 -15.47 -34.19 18.44
N THR A 765 -14.32 -33.59 18.74
CA THR A 765 -14.09 -32.93 20.02
C THR A 765 -15.05 -31.77 20.24
N VAL A 766 -15.38 -30.97 19.23
CA VAL A 766 -16.39 -29.90 19.32
C VAL A 766 -17.76 -30.45 19.67
N VAL A 767 -18.20 -31.54 19.04
CA VAL A 767 -19.50 -32.17 19.33
C VAL A 767 -19.58 -32.69 20.76
N LEU A 768 -18.51 -33.33 21.25
CA LEU A 768 -18.42 -33.83 22.62
C LEU A 768 -18.30 -32.69 23.65
N LEU A 769 -17.55 -31.64 23.32
CA LEU A 769 -17.46 -30.43 24.12
C LEU A 769 -18.83 -29.77 24.27
N ASP A 770 -19.54 -29.59 23.17
CA ASP A 770 -20.88 -29.02 23.17
C ASP A 770 -21.88 -29.87 23.97
N PHE A 771 -21.71 -31.20 23.99
CA PHE A 771 -22.53 -32.08 24.84
C PHE A 771 -22.34 -31.77 26.33
N CYS A 772 -21.09 -31.65 26.78
CA CYS A 772 -20.79 -31.30 28.17
C CYS A 772 -21.31 -29.90 28.52
N LEU A 773 -21.14 -28.94 27.62
CA LEU A 773 -21.63 -27.57 27.81
C LEU A 773 -23.16 -27.49 27.82
N TYR A 774 -23.84 -28.23 26.93
CA TYR A 774 -25.30 -28.32 26.87
C TYR A 774 -25.87 -28.80 28.20
N TRP A 775 -25.35 -29.89 28.75
CA TRP A 775 -25.84 -30.42 30.03
C TRP A 775 -25.50 -29.51 31.21
N HIS A 776 -24.31 -28.94 31.24
CA HIS A 776 -23.97 -27.91 32.23
C HIS A 776 -25.00 -26.77 32.17
N HIS A 777 -25.24 -26.22 30.99
CA HIS A 777 -26.14 -25.09 30.79
C HIS A 777 -27.58 -25.43 31.20
N ARG A 778 -28.09 -26.58 30.75
CA ARG A 778 -29.42 -27.07 31.08
C ARG A 778 -29.60 -27.33 32.58
N VAL A 779 -28.62 -27.97 33.23
CA VAL A 779 -28.64 -28.23 34.67
C VAL A 779 -28.64 -26.93 35.48
N MET A 780 -27.92 -25.91 35.01
CA MET A 780 -27.90 -24.59 35.65
C MET A 780 -29.26 -23.87 35.57
N HIS A 781 -30.09 -24.16 34.55
CA HIS A 781 -31.48 -23.70 34.46
C HIS A 781 -32.46 -24.55 35.29
N GLU A 782 -32.34 -25.88 35.23
CA GLU A 782 -33.33 -26.78 35.83
C GLU A 782 -33.16 -26.95 37.36
N VAL A 783 -31.94 -26.82 37.90
CA VAL A 783 -31.68 -27.03 39.33
C VAL A 783 -31.78 -25.70 40.09
N PRO A 784 -32.75 -25.52 41.01
CA PRO A 784 -32.98 -24.24 41.69
C PRO A 784 -31.78 -23.71 42.49
N PHE A 785 -30.91 -24.60 42.97
CA PHE A 785 -29.69 -24.22 43.69
C PHE A 785 -28.63 -23.62 42.75
N LEU A 786 -28.60 -24.03 41.48
CA LEU A 786 -27.60 -23.61 40.51
C LEU A 786 -28.05 -22.38 39.70
N TRP A 787 -29.36 -22.16 39.56
CA TRP A 787 -29.92 -21.00 38.87
C TRP A 787 -29.35 -19.65 39.33
N PRO A 788 -29.19 -19.33 40.64
CA PRO A 788 -28.64 -18.04 41.06
C PRO A 788 -27.19 -17.77 40.59
N ILE A 789 -26.45 -18.82 40.21
CA ILE A 789 -25.11 -18.68 39.63
C ILE A 789 -25.22 -18.27 38.16
N HIS A 790 -26.22 -18.81 37.45
CA HIS A 790 -26.45 -18.59 36.03
C HIS A 790 -27.32 -17.38 35.73
N GLU A 791 -28.20 -16.95 36.64
CA GLU A 791 -29.07 -15.77 36.43
C GLU A 791 -28.25 -14.49 36.20
N VAL A 792 -27.02 -14.42 36.73
CA VAL A 792 -26.06 -13.33 36.47
C VAL A 792 -25.75 -13.18 34.98
N HIS A 793 -25.71 -14.30 34.26
CA HIS A 793 -25.54 -14.36 32.81
C HIS A 793 -26.75 -13.84 32.04
N HIS A 794 -27.96 -14.09 32.56
CA HIS A 794 -29.23 -13.62 31.98
C HIS A 794 -29.60 -12.20 32.39
N ALA A 795 -28.93 -11.63 33.39
CA ALA A 795 -29.18 -10.27 33.89
C ALA A 795 -29.03 -9.13 32.85
N PRO A 796 -28.16 -9.20 31.82
CA PRO A 796 -28.02 -8.12 30.84
C PRO A 796 -29.29 -7.92 30.00
N GLU A 797 -29.79 -6.69 29.94
CA GLU A 797 -31.01 -6.31 29.18
C GLU A 797 -30.78 -6.17 27.66
N THR A 798 -29.55 -6.37 27.23
CA THR A 798 -29.03 -5.95 25.94
C THR A 798 -28.05 -7.03 25.47
N MET A 799 -27.90 -7.26 24.15
CA MET A 799 -26.99 -8.29 23.64
C MET A 799 -25.81 -7.74 22.87
N THR A 800 -24.60 -7.86 23.44
CA THR A 800 -23.29 -7.64 22.82
C THR A 800 -22.36 -8.80 23.16
N GLY A 801 -21.41 -9.10 22.28
CA GLY A 801 -20.57 -10.29 22.38
C GLY A 801 -19.70 -10.33 23.65
N THR A 802 -19.40 -9.18 24.26
CA THR A 802 -18.67 -9.10 25.54
C THR A 802 -19.47 -9.59 26.73
N ARG A 803 -20.82 -9.59 26.65
CA ARG A 803 -21.70 -10.02 27.73
C ARG A 803 -21.66 -11.52 27.98
N VAL A 804 -21.10 -12.31 27.05
CA VAL A 804 -20.76 -13.72 27.30
C VAL A 804 -19.89 -13.88 28.56
N LEU A 805 -19.14 -12.83 28.93
CA LEU A 805 -18.22 -12.83 30.07
C LEU A 805 -18.89 -12.47 31.40
N ARG A 806 -20.13 -11.95 31.39
CA ARG A 806 -20.91 -11.61 32.59
C ARG A 806 -21.43 -12.86 33.29
N ASN A 807 -20.52 -13.64 33.84
CA ASN A 807 -20.85 -14.82 34.63
C ASN A 807 -20.56 -14.57 36.11
N HIS A 808 -21.14 -15.39 36.98
CA HIS A 808 -20.69 -15.53 38.35
C HIS A 808 -19.31 -16.24 38.38
N PRO A 809 -18.34 -15.85 39.23
CA PRO A 809 -16.98 -16.42 39.23
C PRO A 809 -16.90 -17.94 39.47
N VAL A 810 -17.91 -18.51 40.14
CA VAL A 810 -18.05 -19.97 40.35
C VAL A 810 -18.51 -20.70 39.09
N GLY A 811 -19.24 -20.05 38.19
CA GLY A 811 -19.76 -20.66 36.95
C GLY A 811 -18.67 -21.33 36.11
N PRO A 812 -17.57 -20.63 35.75
CA PRO A 812 -16.44 -21.22 35.02
C PRO A 812 -15.80 -22.43 35.72
N LEU A 813 -15.77 -22.45 37.07
CA LEU A 813 -15.27 -23.61 37.82
C LEU A 813 -16.20 -24.81 37.66
N LEU A 814 -17.52 -24.60 37.69
CA LEU A 814 -18.51 -25.63 37.41
C LEU A 814 -18.42 -26.12 35.96
N THR A 815 -18.27 -25.22 35.00
CA THR A 815 -18.05 -25.58 33.59
C THR A 815 -16.83 -26.50 33.43
N ASN A 816 -15.72 -26.19 34.11
CA ASN A 816 -14.53 -27.03 34.10
C ASN A 816 -14.77 -28.45 34.65
N LEU A 817 -15.67 -28.63 35.63
CA LEU A 817 -16.03 -29.98 36.13
C LEU A 817 -16.74 -30.82 35.07
N PHE A 818 -17.51 -30.22 34.17
CA PHE A 818 -18.15 -30.94 33.07
C PHE A 818 -17.17 -31.22 31.93
N VAL A 819 -16.23 -30.30 31.68
CA VAL A 819 -15.26 -30.40 30.59
C VAL A 819 -14.05 -31.28 30.94
N VAL A 820 -13.69 -31.43 32.22
CA VAL A 820 -12.56 -32.29 32.64
C VAL A 820 -12.75 -33.76 32.28
N VAL A 821 -14.01 -34.22 32.23
CA VAL A 821 -14.37 -35.58 31.78
C VAL A 821 -13.93 -35.83 30.33
N LEU A 822 -13.99 -34.81 29.47
CA LEU A 822 -13.49 -34.90 28.09
C LEU A 822 -11.97 -34.92 28.04
N GLY A 823 -11.32 -34.15 28.91
CA GLY A 823 -9.86 -34.23 29.11
C GLY A 823 -9.40 -35.62 29.51
N ALA A 824 -10.18 -36.32 30.34
CA ALA A 824 -9.92 -37.68 30.78
C ALA A 824 -9.98 -38.73 29.64
N LEU A 825 -10.59 -38.39 28.51
CA LEU A 825 -10.60 -39.27 27.33
C LEU A 825 -9.22 -39.36 26.67
N GLY A 826 -8.27 -38.46 26.98
CA GLY A 826 -6.91 -38.48 26.44
C GLY A 826 -6.81 -37.93 25.02
N MET A 827 -7.61 -36.91 24.70
CA MET A 827 -7.51 -36.21 23.42
C MET A 827 -6.15 -35.52 23.28
N GLU A 828 -5.67 -35.36 22.05
CA GLU A 828 -4.44 -34.63 21.80
C GLU A 828 -4.61 -33.14 22.20
N PRO A 829 -3.66 -32.52 22.93
CA PRO A 829 -3.83 -31.17 23.45
C PRO A 829 -4.10 -30.10 22.37
N THR A 830 -3.48 -30.18 21.19
CA THR A 830 -3.73 -29.21 20.11
C THR A 830 -5.18 -29.30 19.59
N VAL A 831 -5.71 -30.52 19.43
CA VAL A 831 -7.11 -30.76 19.04
C VAL A 831 -8.08 -30.21 20.08
N PHE A 832 -7.81 -30.48 21.36
CA PHE A 832 -8.68 -30.02 22.45
C PHE A 832 -8.69 -28.48 22.57
N VAL A 833 -7.52 -27.83 22.45
CA VAL A 833 -7.43 -26.37 22.49
C VAL A 833 -8.07 -25.73 21.26
N ALA A 834 -7.91 -26.31 20.06
CA ALA A 834 -8.59 -25.81 18.86
C ALA A 834 -10.13 -25.88 19.02
N ALA A 835 -10.67 -26.95 19.59
CA ALA A 835 -12.10 -27.06 19.90
C ALA A 835 -12.57 -26.04 20.94
N GLN A 836 -11.78 -25.78 22.00
CA GLN A 836 -12.10 -24.71 22.96
C GLN A 836 -12.03 -23.31 22.35
N ALA A 837 -11.09 -23.05 21.45
CA ALA A 837 -11.01 -21.78 20.72
C ALA A 837 -12.23 -21.58 19.81
N ILE A 838 -12.71 -22.64 19.16
CA ILE A 838 -13.97 -22.62 18.41
C ILE A 838 -15.15 -22.33 19.34
N SER A 839 -15.25 -23.04 20.47
CA SER A 839 -16.32 -22.85 21.46
C SER A 839 -16.38 -21.42 21.97
N LEU A 840 -15.23 -20.84 22.32
CA LEU A 840 -15.13 -19.45 22.76
C LEU A 840 -15.60 -18.49 21.66
N THR A 841 -15.19 -18.74 20.41
CA THR A 841 -15.55 -17.91 19.27
C THR A 841 -17.06 -17.92 19.04
N VAL A 842 -17.67 -19.11 19.02
CA VAL A 842 -19.13 -19.24 18.88
C VAL A 842 -19.84 -18.62 20.08
N GLY A 843 -19.33 -18.82 21.29
CA GLY A 843 -19.84 -18.18 22.51
C GLY A 843 -19.86 -16.66 22.42
N ILE A 844 -18.83 -16.00 21.89
CA ILE A 844 -18.86 -14.55 21.69
C ILE A 844 -19.87 -14.17 20.59
N LEU A 845 -19.84 -14.88 19.46
CA LEU A 845 -20.66 -14.56 18.29
C LEU A 845 -22.15 -14.79 18.53
N GLN A 846 -22.55 -15.78 19.32
CA GLN A 846 -23.95 -16.02 19.68
C GLN A 846 -24.50 -14.93 20.61
N HIS A 847 -23.63 -14.19 21.31
CA HIS A 847 -24.03 -13.02 22.10
C HIS A 847 -23.93 -11.71 21.32
N SER A 848 -23.45 -11.75 20.07
CA SER A 848 -23.12 -10.56 19.31
C SER A 848 -24.34 -9.70 18.96
N ASN A 849 -24.17 -8.38 19.05
CA ASN A 849 -25.10 -7.42 18.45
C ASN A 849 -24.94 -7.33 16.93
N ALA A 850 -24.01 -8.04 16.29
CA ALA A 850 -23.86 -7.95 14.84
C ALA A 850 -25.03 -8.64 14.11
N ASP A 851 -25.44 -8.08 12.96
CA ASP A 851 -26.43 -8.66 12.03
C ASP A 851 -25.81 -9.82 11.23
N LEU A 852 -25.36 -10.86 11.94
CA LEU A 852 -24.79 -12.05 11.33
C LEU A 852 -25.89 -12.92 10.72
N ARG A 853 -25.72 -13.28 9.44
CA ARG A 853 -26.67 -14.09 8.66
C ARG A 853 -26.08 -15.47 8.41
N LEU A 854 -26.42 -16.43 9.27
CA LEU A 854 -25.91 -17.80 9.19
C LEU A 854 -26.72 -18.65 8.18
N GLY A 855 -27.99 -18.32 7.96
CA GLY A 855 -28.85 -18.98 6.98
C GLY A 855 -29.04 -20.47 7.29
N TRP A 856 -28.47 -21.35 6.47
CA TRP A 856 -28.54 -22.79 6.74
C TRP A 856 -27.64 -23.21 7.91
N LEU A 857 -26.59 -22.44 8.23
CA LEU A 857 -25.70 -22.72 9.36
C LEU A 857 -26.40 -22.59 10.71
N ASP A 858 -27.50 -21.83 10.82
CA ASP A 858 -28.35 -21.80 12.02
C ASP A 858 -28.97 -23.18 12.35
N GLN A 859 -28.96 -24.11 11.38
CA GLN A 859 -29.40 -25.50 11.63
C GLN A 859 -28.34 -26.34 12.33
N VAL A 860 -27.07 -25.91 12.29
CA VAL A 860 -25.94 -26.66 12.82
C VAL A 860 -25.36 -25.96 14.04
N PHE A 861 -25.13 -24.65 13.97
CA PHE A 861 -24.51 -23.86 15.02
C PHE A 861 -25.53 -23.10 15.86
N CYS A 862 -25.19 -22.84 17.12
CA CYS A 862 -25.92 -21.89 17.96
C CYS A 862 -25.49 -20.47 17.57
N GLY A 863 -26.26 -19.85 16.67
CA GLY A 863 -26.02 -18.49 16.21
C GLY A 863 -26.67 -17.43 17.11
N PRO A 864 -26.36 -16.13 16.88
CA PRO A 864 -26.93 -15.06 17.69
C PRO A 864 -28.46 -14.96 17.62
N ARG A 865 -29.07 -15.41 16.51
CA ARG A 865 -30.53 -15.51 16.44
C ARG A 865 -31.07 -16.47 17.51
N MET A 866 -30.51 -17.66 17.62
CA MET A 866 -31.01 -18.70 18.54
C MET A 866 -30.79 -18.30 20.00
N HIS A 867 -29.61 -17.80 20.31
CA HIS A 867 -29.22 -17.45 21.67
C HIS A 867 -29.98 -16.24 22.23
N ARG A 868 -30.41 -15.30 21.37
CA ARG A 868 -31.32 -14.21 21.78
C ARG A 868 -32.68 -14.71 22.26
N TRP A 869 -33.23 -15.78 21.67
CA TRP A 869 -34.48 -16.38 22.16
C TRP A 869 -34.27 -17.03 23.53
N HIS A 870 -33.14 -17.70 23.72
CA HIS A 870 -32.77 -18.27 25.01
C HIS A 870 -32.67 -17.22 26.13
N HIS A 871 -32.11 -16.03 25.83
CA HIS A 871 -32.05 -14.89 26.76
C HIS A 871 -33.34 -14.08 26.87
N SER A 872 -34.42 -14.45 26.16
CA SER A 872 -35.67 -13.70 26.21
C SER A 872 -36.29 -13.75 27.61
N ALA A 873 -36.79 -12.61 28.07
CA ALA A 873 -37.56 -12.52 29.30
C ALA A 873 -39.00 -13.05 29.14
N ALA A 874 -39.43 -13.35 27.92
CA ALA A 874 -40.75 -13.91 27.68
C ALA A 874 -40.82 -15.37 28.14
N GLU A 875 -41.78 -15.69 29.00
CA GLU A 875 -41.99 -17.04 29.54
C GLU A 875 -42.26 -18.11 28.46
N ALA A 876 -42.71 -17.71 27.27
CA ALA A 876 -42.88 -18.62 26.15
C ALA A 876 -41.56 -19.01 25.45
N GLU A 877 -40.46 -18.31 25.75
CA GLU A 877 -39.20 -18.36 25.01
C GLU A 877 -38.00 -18.75 25.89
N TRP A 878 -38.07 -18.49 27.20
CA TRP A 878 -37.06 -18.92 28.17
C TRP A 878 -36.98 -20.46 28.31
N ASP A 879 -35.91 -21.00 28.90
CA ASP A 879 -35.68 -22.46 29.10
C ASP A 879 -35.69 -23.33 27.81
N HIS A 880 -35.29 -22.74 26.68
CA HIS A 880 -35.06 -23.45 25.42
C HIS A 880 -33.69 -23.09 24.84
N ASN A 881 -33.19 -23.91 23.90
CA ASN A 881 -31.94 -23.67 23.14
C ASN A 881 -30.69 -23.56 24.02
N PHE A 882 -30.34 -24.63 24.73
CA PHE A 882 -29.20 -24.68 25.66
C PHE A 882 -27.85 -24.96 24.98
N GLY A 883 -27.83 -25.29 23.68
CA GLY A 883 -26.61 -25.52 22.91
C GLY A 883 -25.63 -24.34 22.98
N SER A 884 -24.36 -24.62 23.26
CA SER A 884 -23.32 -23.59 23.45
C SER A 884 -22.43 -23.39 22.22
N ILE A 885 -22.45 -24.35 21.29
CA ILE A 885 -21.72 -24.33 20.03
C ILE A 885 -22.64 -24.80 18.91
N THR A 886 -23.34 -25.91 19.10
CA THR A 886 -24.23 -26.52 18.10
C THR A 886 -25.66 -26.57 18.59
N THR A 887 -26.61 -26.66 17.66
CA THR A 887 -28.04 -26.84 17.98
C THR A 887 -28.42 -28.33 17.98
N LEU A 888 -27.44 -29.25 17.93
CA LEU A 888 -27.65 -30.69 17.82
C LEU A 888 -28.43 -31.23 19.02
N TRP A 889 -27.95 -30.91 20.23
CA TRP A 889 -28.48 -31.46 21.48
C TRP A 889 -29.85 -30.89 21.88
N ASP A 890 -30.18 -29.70 21.38
CA ASP A 890 -31.52 -29.10 21.49
C ASP A 890 -32.58 -29.86 20.69
N ARG A 891 -32.18 -30.56 19.62
CA ARG A 891 -33.09 -31.36 18.79
C ARG A 891 -33.27 -32.79 19.28
N VAL A 892 -32.43 -33.24 20.22
CA VAL A 892 -32.56 -34.58 20.78
C VAL A 892 -33.76 -34.60 21.74
N PRO A 893 -34.73 -35.51 21.55
CA PRO A 893 -35.87 -35.63 22.44
C PRO A 893 -35.43 -36.31 23.74
N TRP A 894 -34.93 -35.53 24.69
CA TRP A 894 -34.54 -36.03 26.01
C TRP A 894 -35.79 -36.45 26.81
N HIS A 895 -35.98 -37.75 26.98
CA HIS A 895 -37.07 -38.32 27.78
C HIS A 895 -36.76 -38.27 29.28
N TRP A 896 -36.65 -37.08 29.86
CA TRP A 896 -36.52 -36.89 31.31
C TRP A 896 -37.66 -35.99 31.80
N THR A 897 -38.48 -36.50 32.70
CA THR A 897 -39.53 -35.77 33.41
C THR A 897 -38.90 -34.68 34.29
N PRO A 898 -39.23 -33.40 34.12
CA PRO A 898 -38.82 -32.40 35.10
C PRO A 898 -39.69 -32.51 36.35
N LEU A 899 -39.08 -32.21 37.50
CA LEU A 899 -39.72 -31.99 38.79
C LEU A 899 -40.57 -30.70 38.81
N ARG A 900 -41.42 -30.50 37.80
CA ARG A 900 -42.53 -29.52 37.79
C ARG A 900 -43.73 -30.14 37.08
N PRO A 901 -44.62 -30.86 37.78
CA PRO A 901 -45.92 -31.18 37.24
C PRO A 901 -46.78 -29.94 37.40
N LEU A 902 -46.94 -29.16 36.33
CA LEU A 902 -48.06 -28.26 36.01
C LEU A 902 -47.54 -27.24 34.99
N LEU A 903 -47.60 -27.59 33.70
CA LEU A 903 -48.13 -26.77 32.61
C LEU A 903 -48.00 -27.57 31.32
N ARG A 904 -49.13 -27.69 30.63
CA ARG A 904 -49.31 -28.52 29.44
C ARG A 904 -48.42 -28.01 28.30
N LEU A 905 -47.56 -28.89 27.80
CA LEU A 905 -46.93 -28.76 26.48
C LEU A 905 -48.02 -28.70 25.39
N ARG A 906 -48.39 -27.49 24.94
CA ARG A 906 -48.71 -27.32 23.52
C ARG A 906 -47.38 -27.31 22.79
N ARG A 907 -47.23 -28.19 21.80
CA ARG A 907 -46.14 -28.16 20.81
C ARG A 907 -46.01 -26.73 20.27
N VAL A 908 -45.07 -25.96 20.77
CA VAL A 908 -44.53 -24.82 20.04
C VAL A 908 -43.36 -25.39 19.25
N SER A 909 -43.52 -25.34 17.93
CA SER A 909 -42.62 -25.91 16.95
C SER A 909 -41.17 -25.50 17.23
N LEU A 910 -40.30 -26.49 17.49
CA LEU A 910 -38.86 -26.37 17.24
C LEU A 910 -38.71 -25.85 15.81
N LEU A 911 -38.22 -24.60 15.67
CA LEU A 911 -38.21 -23.73 14.48
C LEU A 911 -39.49 -22.91 14.29
N LEU A 912 -39.51 -21.70 14.86
CA LEU A 912 -40.44 -20.64 14.43
C LEU A 912 -40.22 -20.32 12.92
N PRO A 913 -41.30 -20.06 12.16
CA PRO A 913 -41.27 -19.96 10.70
C PRO A 913 -40.34 -18.84 10.19
N ARG A 914 -39.81 -19.05 8.96
CA ARG A 914 -38.82 -18.19 8.28
C ARG A 914 -39.33 -16.79 7.91
N ASP A 915 -40.64 -16.57 7.94
CA ASP A 915 -41.24 -15.43 7.25
C ASP A 915 -42.20 -14.67 8.16
N ARG A 916 -41.94 -13.36 8.31
CA ARG A 916 -42.69 -12.31 9.03
C ARG A 916 -42.44 -12.19 10.53
N VAL A 917 -41.42 -11.40 10.88
CA VAL A 917 -41.51 -10.50 12.04
C VAL A 917 -40.78 -9.20 11.64
N ALA A 918 -41.53 -8.10 11.57
CA ALA A 918 -40.99 -6.75 11.40
C ALA A 918 -40.03 -6.42 12.57
N PRO A 919 -39.08 -5.48 12.42
CA PRO A 919 -38.15 -5.07 13.49
C PRO A 919 -38.84 -4.70 14.82
N ASP A 920 -40.12 -4.34 14.74
CA ASP A 920 -40.92 -3.73 15.82
C ASP A 920 -41.74 -4.74 16.66
N ALA A 921 -41.73 -6.03 16.33
CA ALA A 921 -42.60 -7.03 17.00
C ALA A 921 -41.95 -7.80 18.16
N LEU A 922 -40.70 -7.49 18.50
CA LEU A 922 -40.15 -7.78 19.84
C LEU A 922 -40.59 -6.63 20.74
N GLY A 923 -41.83 -6.70 21.25
CA GLY A 923 -42.44 -5.73 22.16
C GLY A 923 -41.76 -5.66 23.52
N ILE A 924 -40.52 -5.18 23.54
CA ILE A 924 -39.80 -4.74 24.73
C ILE A 924 -39.89 -3.20 24.72
N THR A 925 -41.10 -2.67 24.89
CA THR A 925 -41.38 -1.21 24.85
C THR A 925 -41.58 -0.59 26.22
N GLU A 926 -41.44 -1.33 27.31
CA GLU A 926 -41.48 -0.72 28.64
C GLU A 926 -40.13 -0.86 29.37
N PRO A 927 -39.50 0.27 29.77
CA PRO A 927 -38.39 0.23 30.70
C PRO A 927 -38.88 -0.38 32.01
N ILE A 928 -38.16 -1.37 32.52
CA ILE A 928 -38.39 -1.84 33.89
C ILE A 928 -38.04 -0.68 34.82
N HIS A 929 -39.03 -0.08 35.47
CA HIS A 929 -38.82 0.76 36.64
C HIS A 929 -38.27 -0.12 37.76
N VAL A 930 -36.95 -0.13 37.91
CA VAL A 930 -36.29 -0.83 39.02
C VAL A 930 -36.39 0.01 40.29
N GLU A 931 -37.60 0.18 40.83
CA GLU A 931 -37.78 0.61 42.22
C GLU A 931 -37.50 -0.58 43.15
N SER A 932 -36.21 -0.93 43.27
CA SER A 932 -35.54 -1.63 44.38
C SER A 932 -34.31 -2.44 43.94
N TYR A 933 -33.42 -1.84 43.13
CA TYR A 933 -32.08 -2.40 42.91
C TYR A 933 -31.19 -2.12 44.13
N HIS A 934 -31.04 -3.11 45.01
CA HIS A 934 -29.92 -3.17 45.94
C HIS A 934 -28.87 -4.17 45.40
N PRO A 935 -27.57 -3.79 45.31
CA PRO A 935 -26.52 -4.62 44.73
C PRO A 935 -26.47 -6.05 45.31
N PRO A 936 -26.31 -7.10 44.48
CA PRO A 936 -26.28 -8.51 44.91
C PRO A 936 -25.21 -8.80 45.99
N VAL A 937 -24.08 -8.09 45.94
CA VAL A 937 -22.97 -8.21 46.90
C VAL A 937 -23.38 -7.83 48.34
N LEU A 938 -24.32 -6.89 48.52
CA LEU A 938 -24.82 -6.51 49.84
C LEU A 938 -25.93 -7.43 50.34
N ARG A 939 -26.61 -8.15 49.44
CA ARG A 939 -27.66 -9.13 49.77
C ARG A 939 -27.05 -10.41 50.36
N TRP A 940 -25.89 -10.83 49.82
CA TRP A 940 -25.08 -11.94 50.34
C TRP A 940 -24.56 -11.69 51.76
N LEU A 941 -24.06 -10.47 52.06
CA LEU A 941 -23.58 -10.09 53.39
C LEU A 941 -24.70 -9.97 54.45
N ARG A 942 -25.97 -9.76 54.04
CA ARG A 942 -27.12 -9.79 54.96
C ARG A 942 -27.64 -11.21 55.22
N HIS A 943 -27.63 -12.08 54.22
CA HIS A 943 -28.08 -13.47 54.37
C HIS A 943 -27.09 -14.33 55.18
N ALA A 944 -25.80 -14.00 55.15
CA ALA A 944 -24.80 -14.68 55.99
C ALA A 944 -24.92 -14.35 57.50
N ARG A 945 -25.77 -13.40 57.91
CA ARG A 945 -25.92 -12.98 59.32
C ARG A 945 -27.09 -13.61 60.08
N HIS A 946 -27.98 -14.37 59.44
CA HIS A 946 -29.11 -15.01 60.14
C HIS A 946 -29.41 -16.41 59.58
N PRO A 947 -28.81 -17.49 60.13
CA PRO A 947 -29.02 -18.86 59.64
C PRO A 947 -30.29 -19.54 60.18
N PHE A 948 -31.07 -18.91 61.08
CA PHE A 948 -32.23 -19.56 61.70
C PHE A 948 -33.41 -18.61 61.82
N ARG A 949 -34.35 -18.70 60.88
CA ARG A 949 -35.81 -18.54 61.07
C ARG A 949 -36.48 -18.51 59.70
N ARG A 950 -37.07 -19.64 59.32
CA ARG A 950 -38.44 -19.79 58.81
C ARG A 950 -38.61 -21.21 58.25
N ALA A 951 -38.92 -22.13 59.16
CA ALA A 951 -39.92 -23.13 58.91
C ALA A 951 -41.25 -22.53 59.40
N ALA A 952 -42.18 -22.31 58.48
CA ALA A 952 -43.63 -22.18 58.65
C ALA A 952 -44.24 -21.97 57.26
#